data_AF-A0A7W7ZND6-F1
#
_entry.id   AF-A0A7W7ZND6-F1
#
_cell.length_a   1.000
_cell.length_b   1.000
_cell.length_c   1.000
_cell.angle_alpha   90.00
_cell.angle_beta   90.00
_cell.angle_gamma   90.00
#
_symmetry.space_group_name_H-M   'P 1'
#
loop_
_entity.id
_entity.type
_entity.pdbx_description
1 polymer ?
#
loop_
_entity_poly.entity_id
_entity_poly.type
_entity_poly.pdbx_seq_one_letter_code
_entity_poly.pdbx_strand_id
1 'polypeptide(L)'
;MSSKLSNSLMNRPTAQEAVALPETAGSDSLLNRRNFLAGVAGTALLTAVHPSKALAQDSTSLNLAKVATPSSLYISGDTRLTALNDGNTPANSRDQVHGSYGNWPRTDTQWVQYDWSKPVTTNKVDVYWWMDRGGVGAPKSYRILYWNGTDFVPVANAQGLGVAADTFNTTTFDEVETDKLRLEIASDGTHSTGILEWQVLSSGPVPDFPPTVNAGIDRTVVLGGETYLMGTADWLKPARSNSARWSKEAGPGHVLFADAAAPNTSAAFSAPGDYVLKLTANGNQEQVNSTLKVRAEVAPPKDRLDVVYTKKYAIDSPLWNARAKTLIVSWIPHCIEYCERTDLTQGQGGIDNFIEAGKAVRGEPHARHKGYVFANAWVHQTVESMCIAQMVDPQGDPEIIAAQARMKETLERWIPIILAAREPDGYLQTAYTLADRSRWPERWSPAQRGNHEGYVSGYFIESAINHYTLTDGQDLRLYDAAKKLADCWVANLGPGKKAWFDGHQEMEQALVRFGRFVNDMEGNGRGDSYIKLAKFLLDSRRGGQEYDQSHLPPGQQYEAVGHAVRATYFYSGMADIAAETGDKDYQSAVISLWDNMVNRKYYLTGGIGSGETSEGFGPNYSLRNEAYCESCSSCGLIFFQYKLNLAYHDARFADLYEQTMYNALLGGVDLAGKNFAYTNPLTNTLRTPWHVCPCCVGNIPRTLLMMPTWSYVKGNKGLYVNMFVGSRINVGKVAGTNVEMVQKTNYPWSGKVGITVNPEEARTFSVYVRIPDRNTSELYTETPAVSGMKSFSVNDREVKPRIEKGYAVVTREWKAGDRIDLELPMEPQRVKADSRIKADVDLVALKYGPLVYNVETADQHNLDQALSDAPLKMEWRPDLLGGVMAMSGKWQDGTPMLAVPNYARMNRIEVPKEQTAEDPSVNYAPGSTTNAAANPAAAANQRRIRMRTVQSKVWMKNQV
;
A
#
# COMPACT_ATOMS: atom_id res chain seq x y z
N MET A 1 -49.60 13.91 14.70
CA MET A 1 -50.49 15.08 14.85
C MET A 1 -49.68 16.34 14.56
N SER A 2 -50.16 17.14 13.59
CA SER A 2 -49.87 18.54 13.20
C SER A 2 -48.44 19.08 13.36
N SER A 3 -47.67 19.30 12.29
CA SER A 3 -47.77 20.37 11.26
C SER A 3 -47.58 21.79 11.80
N LYS A 4 -46.53 22.49 11.34
CA LYS A 4 -46.64 23.74 10.54
C LYS A 4 -45.27 24.28 10.10
N LEU A 5 -45.20 24.55 8.80
CA LEU A 5 -44.26 25.41 8.09
C LEU A 5 -44.56 26.90 8.35
N SER A 6 -43.54 27.76 8.23
CA SER A 6 -43.67 29.07 7.56
C SER A 6 -42.33 29.58 7.02
N ASN A 7 -42.27 29.76 5.69
CA ASN A 7 -41.31 30.58 4.95
C ASN A 7 -41.81 32.05 4.89
N SER A 8 -40.89 33.02 4.87
CA SER A 8 -41.00 34.36 4.26
C SER A 8 -39.63 35.04 4.35
N LEU A 9 -38.77 35.05 3.31
CA LEU A 9 -38.68 35.97 2.17
C LEU A 9 -38.40 37.46 2.47
N MET A 10 -37.20 37.87 2.00
CA MET A 10 -36.75 39.14 1.38
C MET A 10 -36.88 40.49 2.11
N ASN A 11 -35.74 41.14 2.35
CA ASN A 11 -35.36 42.35 1.59
C ASN A 11 -33.86 42.71 1.71
N ARG A 12 -33.27 43.09 0.57
CA ARG A 12 -31.93 43.71 0.44
C ARG A 12 -31.94 45.16 0.96
N PRO A 13 -30.76 45.76 1.15
CA PRO A 13 -30.41 46.86 0.24
C PRO A 13 -28.98 46.78 -0.32
N THR A 14 -28.84 47.44 -1.47
CA THR A 14 -27.69 47.64 -2.35
C THR A 14 -26.95 48.96 -2.07
N ALA A 15 -25.77 49.09 -2.71
CA ALA A 15 -24.94 50.26 -3.04
C ALA A 15 -23.67 50.39 -2.17
N GLN A 16 -22.47 50.12 -2.72
CA GLN A 16 -21.63 50.98 -3.58
C GLN A 16 -21.23 52.30 -2.88
N GLU A 17 -19.96 52.38 -2.47
CA GLU A 17 -19.09 53.54 -2.77
C GLU A 17 -17.62 53.18 -2.54
N ALA A 18 -16.80 53.56 -3.52
CA ALA A 18 -15.36 53.53 -3.50
C ALA A 18 -14.83 54.88 -2.99
N VAL A 19 -13.53 54.95 -2.62
CA VAL A 19 -12.53 55.96 -3.04
C VAL A 19 -11.40 56.13 -2.00
N ALA A 20 -10.20 56.41 -2.54
CA ALA A 20 -9.01 57.08 -1.98
C ALA A 20 -7.84 56.23 -1.46
N LEU A 21 -6.91 55.94 -2.38
CA LEU A 21 -5.47 56.09 -2.16
C LEU A 21 -5.08 57.57 -2.38
N PRO A 22 -4.01 58.10 -1.75
CA PRO A 22 -3.42 59.37 -2.15
C PRO A 22 -2.27 59.18 -3.16
N GLU A 23 -2.27 60.09 -4.15
CA GLU A 23 -1.31 60.38 -5.22
C GLU A 23 0.01 60.96 -4.67
N THR A 24 1.14 60.94 -5.38
CA THR A 24 1.56 61.86 -6.47
C THR A 24 3.06 61.54 -6.73
N ALA A 25 3.74 61.79 -7.85
CA ALA A 25 3.53 62.45 -9.15
C ALA A 25 4.49 61.76 -10.13
N GLY A 26 4.15 61.50 -11.40
CA GLY A 26 4.08 62.47 -12.51
C GLY A 26 5.24 62.14 -13.48
N SER A 27 5.12 62.14 -14.80
CA SER A 27 4.05 62.54 -15.72
C SER A 27 4.46 62.08 -17.13
N ASP A 28 3.50 61.53 -17.88
CA ASP A 28 3.12 61.86 -19.27
C ASP A 28 4.15 61.86 -20.41
N SER A 29 3.83 61.52 -21.66
CA SER A 29 2.68 60.93 -22.37
C SER A 29 3.14 60.90 -23.85
N LEU A 30 3.13 59.76 -24.54
CA LEU A 30 2.15 59.38 -25.58
C LEU A 30 2.06 60.23 -26.88
N LEU A 31 2.01 59.46 -27.99
CA LEU A 31 1.17 59.62 -29.20
C LEU A 31 1.76 60.23 -30.51
N ASN A 32 1.99 59.30 -31.45
CA ASN A 32 1.30 59.13 -32.75
C ASN A 32 1.60 60.01 -34.01
N ARG A 33 1.73 59.26 -35.13
CA ARG A 33 1.34 59.51 -36.54
C ARG A 33 2.22 60.31 -37.53
N ARG A 34 2.58 59.56 -38.59
CA ARG A 34 2.52 59.82 -40.05
C ARG A 34 3.50 60.78 -40.76
N ASN A 35 4.13 60.19 -41.80
CA ASN A 35 4.53 60.71 -43.12
C ASN A 35 5.59 61.81 -43.20
N PHE A 36 6.75 61.54 -43.85
CA PHE A 36 7.11 62.18 -45.13
C PHE A 36 8.31 61.52 -45.84
N LEU A 37 8.30 61.66 -47.18
CA LEU A 37 9.21 61.13 -48.21
C LEU A 37 10.41 62.05 -48.50
N ALA A 38 11.54 61.47 -48.94
CA ALA A 38 12.49 61.94 -49.97
C ALA A 38 13.54 60.81 -50.18
N GLY A 39 13.86 60.23 -51.35
CA GLY A 39 14.13 60.77 -52.70
C GLY A 39 15.61 61.19 -52.79
N VAL A 40 16.50 60.84 -53.74
CA VAL A 40 16.51 60.23 -55.09
C VAL A 40 18.01 59.89 -55.39
N ALA A 41 18.40 58.75 -56.00
CA ALA A 41 18.94 58.59 -57.39
C ALA A 41 19.84 57.32 -57.37
N GLY A 42 19.96 56.41 -58.35
CA GLY A 42 19.53 56.37 -59.74
C GLY A 42 20.71 55.97 -60.64
N THR A 43 20.85 54.68 -60.97
CA THR A 43 21.40 54.21 -62.28
C THR A 43 21.07 52.73 -62.50
N ALA A 44 20.53 52.43 -63.67
CA ALA A 44 20.11 51.11 -64.13
C ALA A 44 21.08 50.56 -65.19
N LEU A 45 21.26 49.23 -65.24
CA LEU A 45 21.70 48.49 -66.44
C LEU A 45 21.33 46.98 -66.34
N LEU A 46 20.26 46.62 -67.06
CA LEU A 46 20.00 45.43 -67.90
C LEU A 46 20.30 43.97 -67.44
N THR A 47 19.19 43.24 -67.22
CA THR A 47 18.79 41.87 -67.70
C THR A 47 19.59 40.61 -67.37
N ALA A 48 18.96 39.66 -66.63
CA ALA A 48 18.55 38.33 -67.11
C ALA A 48 17.70 37.57 -66.05
N VAL A 49 16.73 36.79 -66.53
CA VAL A 49 15.62 36.13 -65.81
C VAL A 49 16.06 34.86 -65.07
N HIS A 50 15.55 34.61 -63.85
CA HIS A 50 15.20 33.28 -63.33
C HIS A 50 14.25 33.36 -62.11
N PRO A 51 13.42 32.32 -61.86
CA PRO A 51 12.10 32.45 -61.25
C PRO A 51 12.11 32.61 -59.73
N SER A 52 11.05 33.26 -59.25
CA SER A 52 10.66 33.47 -57.87
C SER A 52 10.72 32.18 -57.05
N LYS A 53 11.66 32.08 -56.09
CA LYS A 53 11.51 31.17 -54.96
C LYS A 53 10.44 31.74 -54.05
N ALA A 54 9.32 31.03 -53.97
CA ALA A 54 8.32 31.23 -52.93
C ALA A 54 9.00 31.21 -51.55
N LEU A 55 8.62 32.18 -50.73
CA LEU A 55 9.03 32.28 -49.33
C LEU A 55 8.64 31.00 -48.59
N ALA A 56 9.63 30.42 -47.92
CA ALA A 56 9.50 29.21 -47.11
C ALA A 56 8.54 29.44 -45.94
N GLN A 57 7.66 28.47 -45.76
CA GLN A 57 6.76 28.34 -44.61
C GLN A 57 7.61 27.85 -43.42
N ASP A 58 7.59 28.58 -42.30
CA ASP A 58 8.24 28.19 -41.04
C ASP A 58 7.81 26.77 -40.63
N SER A 59 8.74 25.81 -40.67
CA SER A 59 8.50 24.43 -40.23
C SER A 59 9.06 24.22 -38.82
N THR A 60 8.24 24.44 -37.80
CA THR A 60 8.50 23.92 -36.45
C THR A 60 8.53 22.38 -36.51
N SER A 61 9.66 21.75 -36.19
CA SER A 61 9.79 20.29 -36.11
C SER A 61 8.84 19.72 -35.04
N LEU A 62 8.05 18.69 -35.37
CA LEU A 62 7.09 18.04 -34.46
C LEU A 62 7.74 16.89 -33.70
N ASN A 63 7.37 16.69 -32.43
CA ASN A 63 7.79 15.51 -31.65
C ASN A 63 6.93 14.29 -32.00
N LEU A 64 7.47 13.43 -32.85
CA LEU A 64 6.89 12.18 -33.34
C LEU A 64 6.74 11.13 -32.23
N ALA A 65 7.49 11.22 -31.13
CA ALA A 65 7.42 10.25 -30.04
C ALA A 65 6.03 10.20 -29.39
N LYS A 66 5.26 11.29 -29.42
CA LYS A 66 3.92 11.41 -28.82
C LYS A 66 2.89 10.40 -29.34
N VAL A 67 3.10 9.85 -30.53
CA VAL A 67 2.23 8.84 -31.15
C VAL A 67 2.92 7.50 -31.34
N ALA A 68 4.10 7.33 -30.74
CA ALA A 68 4.82 6.06 -30.72
C ALA A 68 4.36 5.17 -29.57
N THR A 69 4.52 3.86 -29.75
CA THR A 69 4.41 2.88 -28.67
C THR A 69 5.81 2.64 -28.07
N PRO A 70 6.05 2.96 -26.79
CA PRO A 70 7.32 2.69 -26.13
C PRO A 70 7.47 1.22 -25.72
N SER A 71 8.70 0.70 -25.78
CA SER A 71 9.10 -0.57 -25.18
C SER A 71 10.54 -0.50 -24.65
N SER A 72 10.94 -1.46 -23.82
CA SER A 72 12.30 -1.52 -23.25
C SER A 72 12.78 -2.95 -23.07
N LEU A 73 14.10 -3.12 -22.92
CA LEU A 73 14.69 -4.38 -22.49
C LEU A 73 14.28 -4.74 -21.05
N TYR A 74 14.30 -3.74 -20.18
CA TYR A 74 13.99 -3.85 -18.77
C TYR A 74 13.50 -2.50 -18.26
N ILE A 75 12.58 -2.52 -17.30
CA ILE A 75 12.10 -1.35 -16.60
C ILE A 75 12.02 -1.67 -15.11
N SER A 76 12.45 -0.74 -14.25
CA SER A 76 12.28 -0.88 -12.81
C SER A 76 10.81 -0.62 -12.44
N GLY A 77 10.27 -1.37 -11.48
CA GLY A 77 8.84 -1.36 -11.22
C GLY A 77 8.30 -0.05 -10.64
N ASP A 78 9.20 0.83 -10.16
CA ASP A 78 8.91 2.20 -9.70
C ASP A 78 8.92 3.25 -10.81
N THR A 79 9.10 2.82 -12.06
CA THR A 79 9.14 3.69 -13.24
C THR A 79 8.14 3.19 -14.29
N ARG A 80 7.85 4.00 -15.31
CA ARG A 80 6.84 3.69 -16.34
C ARG A 80 7.32 4.03 -17.74
N LEU A 81 7.03 3.15 -18.70
CA LEU A 81 7.39 3.36 -20.12
C LEU A 81 6.76 4.62 -20.71
N THR A 82 5.55 4.97 -20.25
CA THR A 82 4.83 6.14 -20.75
C THR A 82 5.52 7.46 -20.41
N ALA A 83 6.44 7.49 -19.43
CA ALA A 83 7.23 8.68 -19.14
C ALA A 83 8.29 8.99 -20.21
N LEU A 84 8.56 8.06 -21.15
CA LEU A 84 9.47 8.34 -22.24
C LEU A 84 8.91 9.38 -23.22
N ASN A 85 7.58 9.39 -23.42
CA ASN A 85 6.91 10.18 -24.45
C ASN A 85 5.59 10.83 -23.98
N ASP A 86 5.50 11.19 -22.70
CA ASP A 86 4.31 11.89 -22.18
C ASP A 86 4.25 13.36 -22.64
N GLY A 87 5.33 13.86 -23.27
CA GLY A 87 5.39 15.19 -23.82
C GLY A 87 5.61 16.28 -22.77
N ASN A 88 5.93 15.91 -21.53
CA ASN A 88 6.30 16.83 -20.48
C ASN A 88 7.69 17.43 -20.76
N THR A 89 7.91 18.64 -20.27
CA THR A 89 9.24 19.26 -20.25
C THR A 89 9.76 19.24 -18.81
N PRO A 90 10.74 18.37 -18.48
CA PRO A 90 11.24 18.27 -17.11
C PRO A 90 11.89 19.57 -16.65
N ALA A 91 11.61 19.96 -15.40
CA ALA A 91 12.22 21.16 -14.80
C ALA A 91 13.72 20.99 -14.49
N ASN A 92 14.14 19.76 -14.19
CA ASN A 92 15.53 19.35 -13.91
C ASN A 92 15.64 17.81 -13.99
N SER A 93 16.86 17.26 -13.93
CA SER A 93 17.11 15.81 -14.01
C SER A 93 16.59 14.99 -12.82
N ARG A 94 16.01 15.63 -11.79
CA ARG A 94 15.35 14.97 -10.66
C ARG A 94 13.83 15.14 -10.67
N ASP A 95 13.29 15.79 -11.71
CA ASP A 95 11.85 16.04 -11.82
C ASP A 95 11.10 14.75 -12.18
N GLN A 96 10.56 14.10 -11.15
CA GLN A 96 9.74 12.90 -11.30
C GLN A 96 8.25 13.20 -11.13
N VAL A 97 7.82 14.47 -11.21
CA VAL A 97 6.39 14.83 -11.02
C VAL A 97 5.51 14.12 -12.06
N HIS A 98 6.05 13.89 -13.26
CA HIS A 98 5.39 13.17 -14.35
C HIS A 98 5.91 11.72 -14.51
N GLY A 99 6.60 11.20 -13.50
CA GLY A 99 7.25 9.89 -13.53
C GLY A 99 8.59 9.91 -14.26
N SER A 100 9.19 8.74 -14.41
CA SER A 100 10.42 8.52 -15.17
C SER A 100 10.42 7.13 -15.78
N TYR A 101 11.33 6.87 -16.73
CA TYR A 101 11.82 5.54 -17.07
C TYR A 101 13.13 5.29 -16.34
N GLY A 102 13.31 4.09 -15.79
CA GLY A 102 14.57 3.65 -15.19
C GLY A 102 14.78 2.15 -15.32
N ASN A 103 16.04 1.73 -15.24
CA ASN A 103 16.41 0.31 -15.31
C ASN A 103 17.02 -0.22 -14.01
N TRP A 104 16.81 0.43 -12.87
CA TRP A 104 17.40 -0.01 -11.60
C TRP A 104 16.98 -1.44 -11.21
N PRO A 105 17.90 -2.30 -10.71
CA PRO A 105 19.32 -2.05 -10.40
C PRO A 105 20.29 -2.49 -11.52
N ARG A 106 19.84 -2.57 -12.78
CA ARG A 106 20.66 -3.04 -13.90
C ARG A 106 21.75 -2.02 -14.25
N THR A 107 22.98 -2.50 -14.41
CA THR A 107 24.14 -1.70 -14.84
C THR A 107 24.77 -2.25 -16.13
N ASP A 108 24.16 -3.27 -16.73
CA ASP A 108 24.43 -3.69 -18.10
C ASP A 108 23.72 -2.78 -19.12
N THR A 109 24.19 -2.78 -20.38
CA THR A 109 23.58 -2.00 -21.46
C THR A 109 22.10 -2.33 -21.62
N GLN A 110 21.25 -1.31 -21.57
CA GLN A 110 19.82 -1.45 -21.79
C GLN A 110 19.41 -0.76 -23.09
N TRP A 111 18.19 -1.03 -23.54
CA TRP A 111 17.58 -0.28 -24.61
C TRP A 111 16.15 0.12 -24.31
N VAL A 112 15.75 1.28 -24.84
CA VAL A 112 14.36 1.69 -25.02
C VAL A 112 14.08 1.88 -26.52
N GLN A 113 12.83 1.73 -26.92
CA GLN A 113 12.44 1.75 -28.32
C GLN A 113 11.07 2.41 -28.49
N TYR A 114 10.91 3.09 -29.63
CA TYR A 114 9.63 3.53 -30.15
C TYR A 114 9.26 2.76 -31.39
N ASP A 115 7.99 2.34 -31.46
CA ASP A 115 7.35 1.77 -32.64
C ASP A 115 6.24 2.71 -33.12
N TRP A 116 6.21 3.04 -34.41
CA TRP A 116 5.14 3.79 -35.05
C TRP A 116 4.28 2.89 -35.95
N SER A 117 3.00 3.22 -36.09
CA SER A 117 2.08 2.50 -36.98
C SER A 117 2.29 2.83 -38.48
N LYS A 118 3.04 3.90 -38.77
CA LYS A 118 3.39 4.38 -40.11
C LYS A 118 4.87 4.85 -40.05
N PRO A 119 5.69 4.66 -41.09
CA PRO A 119 7.06 5.14 -41.10
C PRO A 119 7.15 6.65 -40.87
N VAL A 120 8.16 7.11 -40.13
CA VAL A 120 8.45 8.52 -39.85
C VAL A 120 9.81 8.91 -40.39
N THR A 121 9.95 10.19 -40.74
CA THR A 121 11.22 10.78 -41.17
C THR A 121 11.80 11.66 -40.06
N THR A 122 13.01 11.35 -39.62
CA THR A 122 13.71 12.09 -38.55
C THR A 122 15.21 12.16 -38.79
N ASN A 123 15.82 13.23 -38.30
CA ASN A 123 17.26 13.45 -38.28
C ASN A 123 17.76 14.02 -36.93
N LYS A 124 16.87 14.07 -35.92
CA LYS A 124 17.13 14.73 -34.64
C LYS A 124 16.31 14.10 -33.51
N VAL A 125 16.97 13.83 -32.39
CA VAL A 125 16.31 13.45 -31.13
C VAL A 125 16.80 14.31 -29.98
N ASP A 126 15.96 14.46 -28.96
CA ASP A 126 16.32 15.09 -27.69
C ASP A 126 16.08 14.10 -26.55
N VAL A 127 17.09 13.89 -25.69
CA VAL A 127 16.97 13.03 -24.51
C VAL A 127 17.18 13.83 -23.24
N TYR A 128 16.23 13.77 -22.31
CA TYR A 128 16.37 14.32 -20.97
C TYR A 128 16.66 13.19 -19.98
N TRP A 129 17.86 13.18 -19.40
CA TRP A 129 18.28 12.10 -18.50
C TRP A 129 17.73 12.28 -17.09
N TRP A 130 17.22 11.20 -16.50
CA TRP A 130 16.87 11.13 -15.08
C TRP A 130 18.13 10.76 -14.29
N MET A 131 18.42 11.53 -13.24
CA MET A 131 19.56 11.30 -12.34
C MET A 131 19.13 11.59 -10.90
N ASP A 132 19.14 10.60 -10.02
CA ASP A 132 18.54 10.70 -8.68
C ASP A 132 19.55 11.06 -7.57
N ARG A 133 20.84 11.18 -7.91
CA ARG A 133 21.98 11.27 -6.96
C ARG A 133 22.10 10.06 -6.03
N GLY A 134 21.53 8.93 -6.45
CA GLY A 134 21.49 7.66 -5.76
C GLY A 134 21.82 6.53 -6.71
N GLY A 135 20.85 5.67 -7.00
CA GLY A 135 21.06 4.47 -7.82
C GLY A 135 21.09 4.71 -9.32
N VAL A 136 20.64 5.89 -9.78
CA VAL A 136 20.48 6.26 -11.19
C VAL A 136 21.33 7.48 -11.53
N GLY A 137 22.26 7.29 -12.46
CA GLY A 137 23.24 8.29 -12.87
C GLY A 137 23.17 8.62 -14.35
N ALA A 138 24.02 9.57 -14.76
CA ALA A 138 24.24 9.86 -16.17
C ALA A 138 24.76 8.59 -16.88
N PRO A 139 24.22 8.25 -18.06
CA PRO A 139 24.79 7.15 -18.83
C PRO A 139 26.22 7.47 -19.25
N LYS A 140 27.04 6.43 -19.41
CA LYS A 140 28.40 6.55 -19.93
C LYS A 140 28.39 6.98 -21.40
N SER A 141 27.48 6.39 -22.16
CA SER A 141 27.23 6.72 -23.56
C SER A 141 25.88 6.15 -23.99
N TYR A 142 25.40 6.61 -25.14
CA TYR A 142 24.28 5.99 -25.83
C TYR A 142 24.50 6.04 -27.33
N ARG A 143 23.70 5.25 -28.06
CA ARG A 143 23.63 5.32 -29.52
C ARG A 143 22.19 5.14 -29.98
N ILE A 144 21.90 5.70 -31.15
CA ILE A 144 20.58 5.64 -31.78
C ILE A 144 20.66 4.63 -32.92
N LEU A 145 19.70 3.71 -32.95
CA LEU A 145 19.55 2.74 -34.01
C LEU A 145 18.17 2.90 -34.64
N TYR A 146 18.09 2.73 -35.95
CA TYR A 146 16.81 2.68 -36.67
C TYR A 146 16.61 1.29 -37.26
N TRP A 147 15.35 0.91 -37.44
CA TRP A 147 15.01 -0.33 -38.14
C TRP A 147 15.08 -0.10 -39.64
N ASN A 148 15.91 -0.88 -40.33
CA ASN A 148 16.06 -0.80 -41.79
C ASN A 148 15.13 -1.75 -42.55
N GLY A 149 14.24 -2.46 -41.84
CA GLY A 149 13.37 -3.51 -42.39
C GLY A 149 13.75 -4.93 -41.92
N THR A 150 15.01 -5.17 -41.57
CA THR A 150 15.49 -6.50 -41.10
C THR A 150 16.20 -6.47 -39.76
N ASP A 151 16.93 -5.39 -39.47
CA ASP A 151 17.77 -5.26 -38.29
C ASP A 151 17.77 -3.83 -37.75
N PHE A 152 18.13 -3.68 -36.47
CA PHE A 152 18.47 -2.39 -35.91
C PHE A 152 19.91 -2.03 -36.29
N VAL A 153 20.08 -0.97 -37.07
CA VAL A 153 21.38 -0.46 -37.50
C VAL A 153 21.62 0.95 -36.95
N PRO A 154 22.88 1.30 -36.56
CA PRO A 154 23.18 2.64 -36.08
C PRO A 154 22.88 3.72 -37.13
N VAL A 155 22.39 4.88 -36.70
CA VAL A 155 22.25 6.06 -37.58
C VAL A 155 23.63 6.57 -38.02
N ALA A 156 23.73 7.08 -39.24
CA ALA A 156 24.98 7.63 -39.78
C ALA A 156 25.23 9.07 -39.29
N ASN A 157 26.51 9.45 -39.15
CA ASN A 157 26.96 10.80 -38.80
C ASN A 157 26.32 11.40 -37.53
N ALA A 158 26.08 10.58 -36.50
CA ALA A 158 25.55 11.05 -35.21
C ALA A 158 26.48 12.08 -34.53
N GLN A 159 25.93 13.23 -34.15
CA GLN A 159 26.61 14.31 -33.43
C GLN A 159 25.76 14.76 -32.25
N GLY A 160 26.36 15.22 -31.15
CA GLY A 160 25.62 15.73 -29.99
C GLY A 160 25.13 14.69 -28.99
N LEU A 161 25.77 13.50 -28.93
CA LEU A 161 25.50 12.38 -28.01
C LEU A 161 25.78 12.71 -26.51
N GLY A 162 25.21 13.81 -26.01
CA GLY A 162 25.44 14.35 -24.67
C GLY A 162 24.67 13.62 -23.57
N VAL A 163 25.23 13.69 -22.36
CA VAL A 163 24.68 13.06 -21.15
C VAL A 163 24.59 14.05 -19.98
N ALA A 164 24.46 15.34 -20.30
CA ALA A 164 24.39 16.41 -19.31
C ALA A 164 23.07 16.37 -18.52
N ALA A 165 23.15 16.70 -17.24
CA ALA A 165 21.99 16.87 -16.38
C ALA A 165 21.27 18.20 -16.66
N ASP A 166 20.02 18.29 -16.24
CA ASP A 166 19.20 19.52 -16.21
C ASP A 166 18.99 20.17 -17.59
N THR A 167 19.08 19.38 -18.66
CA THR A 167 18.86 19.83 -20.04
C THR A 167 18.46 18.67 -20.95
N PHE A 168 17.78 19.00 -22.05
CA PHE A 168 17.70 18.11 -23.20
C PHE A 168 19.09 17.99 -23.85
N ASN A 169 19.47 16.76 -24.18
CA ASN A 169 20.68 16.43 -24.91
C ASN A 169 20.31 16.12 -26.36
N THR A 170 20.58 17.06 -27.25
CA THR A 170 20.22 16.98 -28.67
C THR A 170 21.24 16.19 -29.47
N THR A 171 20.80 15.10 -30.10
CA THR A 171 21.58 14.37 -31.11
C THR A 171 21.00 14.57 -32.50
N THR A 172 21.85 14.94 -33.45
CA THR A 172 21.54 15.02 -34.89
C THR A 172 22.27 13.92 -35.66
N PHE A 173 21.70 13.44 -36.75
CA PHE A 173 22.25 12.37 -37.59
C PHE A 173 21.75 12.53 -39.04
N ASP A 174 22.28 11.75 -39.97
CA ASP A 174 21.75 11.70 -41.34
C ASP A 174 20.27 11.28 -41.31
N GLU A 175 19.43 11.90 -42.14
CA GLU A 175 18.00 11.62 -42.16
C GLU A 175 17.69 10.15 -42.43
N VAL A 176 16.80 9.58 -41.63
CA VAL A 176 16.30 8.21 -41.80
C VAL A 176 14.77 8.21 -41.89
N GLU A 177 14.25 7.29 -42.71
CA GLU A 177 12.85 6.90 -42.71
C GLU A 177 12.72 5.52 -42.04
N THR A 178 11.93 5.43 -40.98
CA THR A 178 11.79 4.18 -40.21
C THR A 178 10.47 4.12 -39.46
N ASP A 179 9.98 2.92 -39.16
CA ASP A 179 8.85 2.67 -38.27
C ASP A 179 9.30 2.27 -36.85
N LYS A 180 10.62 2.13 -36.60
CA LYS A 180 11.16 1.86 -35.26
C LYS A 180 12.47 2.58 -35.01
N LEU A 181 12.58 3.20 -33.83
CA LEU A 181 13.81 3.83 -33.36
C LEU A 181 14.17 3.29 -32.00
N ARG A 182 15.44 2.97 -31.77
CA ARG A 182 15.95 2.42 -30.52
C ARG A 182 17.08 3.28 -29.97
N LEU A 183 17.03 3.51 -28.66
CA LEU A 183 18.11 4.11 -27.89
C LEU A 183 18.79 2.99 -27.09
N GLU A 184 20.04 2.68 -27.40
CA GLU A 184 20.86 1.79 -26.59
C GLU A 184 21.73 2.61 -25.64
N ILE A 185 21.65 2.31 -24.35
CA ILE A 185 22.18 3.13 -23.27
C ILE A 185 23.17 2.29 -22.46
N ALA A 186 24.43 2.70 -22.48
CA ALA A 186 25.48 2.07 -21.68
C ALA A 186 25.59 2.79 -20.33
N SER A 187 25.48 2.02 -19.25
CA SER A 187 25.78 2.47 -17.89
C SER A 187 27.29 2.71 -17.70
N ASP A 188 27.65 3.47 -16.66
CA ASP A 188 29.04 3.61 -16.19
C ASP A 188 29.57 2.34 -15.49
N GLY A 189 28.73 1.31 -15.32
CA GLY A 189 29.02 0.05 -14.63
C GLY A 189 28.73 0.08 -13.12
N THR A 190 28.40 1.25 -12.58
CA THR A 190 28.12 1.48 -11.15
C THR A 190 26.69 1.94 -10.89
N HIS A 191 26.14 2.81 -11.74
CA HIS A 191 24.79 3.35 -11.64
C HIS A 191 23.91 2.80 -12.76
N SER A 192 22.63 2.65 -12.45
CA SER A 192 21.59 2.47 -13.45
C SER A 192 21.36 3.77 -14.24
N THR A 193 20.60 3.72 -15.32
CA THR A 193 20.29 4.84 -16.22
C THR A 193 18.79 5.10 -16.25
N GLY A 194 18.41 6.33 -16.58
CA GLY A 194 17.01 6.71 -16.62
C GLY A 194 16.75 7.89 -17.53
N ILE A 195 15.50 8.03 -17.98
CA ILE A 195 15.04 9.04 -18.92
C ILE A 195 13.77 9.69 -18.35
N LEU A 196 13.70 11.03 -18.42
CA LEU A 196 12.51 11.80 -18.07
C LEU A 196 11.66 12.15 -19.29
N GLU A 197 12.27 12.29 -20.47
CA GLU A 197 11.58 12.51 -21.74
C GLU A 197 12.56 12.16 -22.88
N TRP A 198 12.06 11.49 -23.93
CA TRP A 198 12.79 11.21 -25.17
C TRP A 198 11.95 11.63 -26.38
N GLN A 199 12.37 12.71 -27.02
CA GLN A 199 11.71 13.31 -28.17
C GLN A 199 12.36 12.86 -29.48
N VAL A 200 11.54 12.64 -30.49
CA VAL A 200 11.98 12.33 -31.87
C VAL A 200 11.41 13.40 -32.78
N LEU A 201 12.26 14.24 -33.35
CA LEU A 201 11.83 15.45 -34.06
C LEU A 201 11.75 15.21 -35.57
N SER A 202 10.63 15.61 -36.17
CA SER A 202 10.38 15.43 -37.60
C SER A 202 11.32 16.27 -38.46
N SER A 203 11.87 15.69 -39.52
CA SER A 203 12.67 16.39 -40.53
C SER A 203 11.98 16.50 -41.91
N GLY A 204 11.01 15.64 -42.17
CA GLY A 204 10.23 15.59 -43.41
C GLY A 204 8.71 15.69 -43.20
N PRO A 205 7.90 15.41 -44.24
CA PRO A 205 6.45 15.34 -44.13
C PRO A 205 6.02 14.36 -43.05
N VAL A 206 5.18 14.82 -42.14
CA VAL A 206 4.67 13.98 -41.04
C VAL A 206 3.39 13.28 -41.48
N PRO A 207 3.33 11.94 -41.50
CA PRO A 207 2.09 11.21 -41.77
C PRO A 207 0.97 11.63 -40.82
N ASP A 208 -0.27 11.50 -41.25
CA ASP A 208 -1.39 11.67 -40.35
C ASP A 208 -1.51 10.40 -39.48
N PHE A 209 -1.19 10.56 -38.20
CA PHE A 209 -1.31 9.51 -37.19
C PHE A 209 -2.67 9.59 -36.48
N PRO A 210 -3.22 8.44 -36.06
CA PRO A 210 -4.35 8.43 -35.16
C PRO A 210 -4.01 9.15 -33.85
N PRO A 211 -4.99 9.77 -33.17
CA PRO A 211 -4.78 10.24 -31.80
C PRO A 211 -4.45 9.08 -30.85
N THR A 212 -3.71 9.37 -29.79
CA THR A 212 -3.57 8.46 -28.65
C THR A 212 -4.67 8.77 -27.63
N VAL A 213 -5.23 7.75 -27.00
CA VAL A 213 -6.31 7.90 -26.03
C VAL A 213 -6.21 6.86 -24.93
N ASN A 214 -6.41 7.28 -23.68
CA ASN A 214 -6.44 6.41 -22.52
C ASN A 214 -7.59 6.82 -21.60
N ALA A 215 -8.52 5.91 -21.32
CA ALA A 215 -9.66 6.16 -20.43
C ALA A 215 -9.30 6.08 -18.92
N GLY A 216 -8.07 5.70 -18.60
CA GLY A 216 -7.59 5.52 -17.24
C GLY A 216 -7.91 4.13 -16.68
N ILE A 217 -7.74 3.98 -15.36
CA ILE A 217 -7.73 2.69 -14.67
C ILE A 217 -9.11 2.22 -14.21
N ASP A 218 -9.43 0.94 -14.41
CA ASP A 218 -10.66 0.30 -13.93
C ASP A 218 -10.83 0.45 -12.41
N ARG A 219 -12.07 0.72 -11.96
CA ARG A 219 -12.36 1.09 -10.56
C ARG A 219 -13.73 0.64 -10.07
N THR A 220 -13.84 0.53 -8.75
CA THR A 220 -15.12 0.34 -8.04
C THR A 220 -15.48 1.63 -7.30
N VAL A 221 -16.73 2.08 -7.37
CA VAL A 221 -17.18 3.37 -6.81
C VAL A 221 -18.51 3.20 -6.08
N VAL A 222 -18.83 4.10 -5.16
CA VAL A 222 -20.14 4.11 -4.50
C VAL A 222 -21.10 5.11 -5.15
N LEU A 223 -22.38 4.76 -5.20
CA LEU A 223 -23.41 5.67 -5.67
C LEU A 223 -23.48 6.95 -4.82
N GLY A 224 -23.73 8.07 -5.49
CA GLY A 224 -23.88 9.39 -4.87
C GLY A 224 -22.58 10.18 -4.68
N GLY A 225 -21.42 9.62 -5.01
CA GLY A 225 -20.15 10.34 -5.10
C GLY A 225 -19.80 10.80 -6.51
N GLU A 226 -18.74 11.60 -6.63
CA GLU A 226 -18.14 11.99 -7.90
C GLU A 226 -17.06 10.98 -8.30
N THR A 227 -17.24 10.30 -9.44
CA THR A 227 -16.19 9.45 -9.99
C THR A 227 -15.28 10.27 -10.89
N TYR A 228 -14.10 10.63 -10.37
CA TYR A 228 -13.09 11.38 -11.11
C TYR A 228 -12.48 10.58 -12.26
N LEU A 229 -12.73 10.98 -13.50
CA LEU A 229 -12.21 10.39 -14.71
C LEU A 229 -10.94 11.13 -15.13
N MET A 230 -9.79 10.46 -15.11
CA MET A 230 -8.48 11.01 -15.47
C MET A 230 -8.05 10.46 -16.83
N GLY A 231 -8.84 10.73 -17.88
CA GLY A 231 -8.51 10.30 -19.23
C GLY A 231 -7.50 11.21 -19.91
N THR A 232 -6.77 10.67 -20.88
CA THR A 232 -5.88 11.43 -21.78
C THR A 232 -6.30 11.24 -23.24
N ALA A 233 -6.14 12.30 -24.03
CA ALA A 233 -6.33 12.27 -25.47
C ALA A 233 -5.36 13.27 -26.10
N ASP A 234 -4.46 12.78 -26.94
CA ASP A 234 -3.38 13.58 -27.52
C ASP A 234 -3.33 13.44 -29.03
N TRP A 235 -2.89 14.51 -29.69
CA TRP A 235 -2.79 14.63 -31.14
C TRP A 235 -1.42 15.16 -31.53
N LEU A 236 -0.83 14.56 -32.57
CA LEU A 236 0.46 15.00 -33.09
C LEU A 236 0.41 16.40 -33.71
N LYS A 237 -0.70 16.73 -34.38
CA LYS A 237 -0.96 18.04 -35.00
C LYS A 237 -2.27 18.62 -34.46
N PRO A 238 -2.30 19.89 -34.02
CA PRO A 238 -3.55 20.58 -33.72
C PRO A 238 -4.42 20.72 -34.98
N ALA A 239 -5.68 20.32 -34.91
CA ALA A 239 -6.66 20.51 -35.97
C ALA A 239 -8.04 20.83 -35.38
N ARG A 240 -8.89 21.54 -36.13
CA ARG A 240 -10.26 21.88 -35.69
C ARG A 240 -11.16 20.64 -35.51
N SER A 241 -10.81 19.54 -36.16
CA SER A 241 -11.45 18.22 -36.04
C SER A 241 -11.07 17.49 -34.74
N ASN A 242 -9.97 17.87 -34.10
CA ASN A 242 -9.49 17.22 -32.87
C ASN A 242 -10.50 17.43 -31.74
N SER A 243 -11.02 16.34 -31.20
CA SER A 243 -11.98 16.38 -30.10
C SER A 243 -11.93 15.08 -29.31
N ALA A 244 -12.13 15.17 -28.00
CA ALA A 244 -12.31 14.02 -27.14
C ALA A 244 -13.74 14.00 -26.60
N ARG A 245 -14.29 12.81 -26.36
CA ARG A 245 -15.62 12.68 -25.76
C ARG A 245 -15.79 11.38 -24.97
N TRP A 246 -16.31 11.53 -23.76
CA TRP A 246 -16.81 10.46 -22.92
C TRP A 246 -18.23 10.03 -23.31
N SER A 247 -18.48 8.72 -23.26
CA SER A 247 -19.79 8.13 -23.45
C SER A 247 -19.97 6.89 -22.59
N LYS A 248 -21.22 6.54 -22.26
CA LYS A 248 -21.56 5.22 -21.71
C LYS A 248 -21.72 4.24 -22.87
N GLU A 249 -20.91 3.19 -22.88
CA GLU A 249 -21.03 2.10 -23.85
C GLU A 249 -21.98 1.01 -23.36
N ALA A 250 -21.89 0.63 -22.08
CA ALA A 250 -22.77 -0.35 -21.46
C ALA A 250 -23.02 -0.04 -19.97
N GLY A 251 -24.10 -0.58 -19.41
CA GLY A 251 -24.40 -0.52 -17.97
C GLY A 251 -25.87 -0.20 -17.64
N PRO A 252 -26.35 -0.59 -16.44
CA PRO A 252 -27.77 -0.68 -16.09
C PRO A 252 -28.47 0.67 -15.89
N GLY A 253 -27.75 1.74 -15.54
CA GLY A 253 -28.29 3.08 -15.32
C GLY A 253 -27.77 4.15 -16.30
N HIS A 254 -28.20 5.39 -16.14
CA HIS A 254 -27.57 6.54 -16.81
C HIS A 254 -26.27 6.95 -16.10
N VAL A 255 -25.34 7.51 -16.89
CA VAL A 255 -24.09 8.12 -16.44
C VAL A 255 -24.15 9.60 -16.77
N LEU A 256 -24.01 10.45 -15.77
CA LEU A 256 -23.94 11.90 -15.94
C LEU A 256 -22.48 12.33 -15.88
N PHE A 257 -21.94 12.87 -16.97
CA PHE A 257 -20.60 13.47 -17.00
C PHE A 257 -20.69 14.96 -16.69
N ALA A 258 -19.82 15.49 -15.84
CA ALA A 258 -19.75 16.93 -15.55
C ALA A 258 -19.41 17.73 -16.81
N ASP A 259 -18.40 17.29 -17.54
CA ASP A 259 -18.11 17.70 -18.92
C ASP A 259 -17.69 16.47 -19.72
N ALA A 260 -18.54 16.03 -20.65
CA ALA A 260 -18.24 14.87 -21.49
C ALA A 260 -17.17 15.16 -22.55
N ALA A 261 -16.84 16.41 -22.86
CA ALA A 261 -15.83 16.77 -23.85
C ALA A 261 -14.41 16.91 -23.25
N ALA A 262 -14.31 17.02 -21.93
CA ALA A 262 -13.04 17.05 -21.22
C ALA A 262 -12.55 15.62 -20.88
N PRO A 263 -11.34 15.21 -21.32
CA PRO A 263 -10.75 13.93 -20.91
C PRO A 263 -10.63 13.79 -19.39
N ASN A 264 -10.26 14.87 -18.70
CA ASN A 264 -10.28 14.99 -17.24
C ASN A 264 -11.60 15.63 -16.78
N THR A 265 -12.46 14.85 -16.12
CA THR A 265 -13.83 15.23 -15.76
C THR A 265 -14.32 14.37 -14.59
N SER A 266 -15.57 14.49 -14.19
CA SER A 266 -16.20 13.56 -13.24
C SER A 266 -17.46 12.93 -13.82
N ALA A 267 -17.84 11.77 -13.29
CA ALA A 267 -19.05 11.06 -13.65
C ALA A 267 -19.85 10.63 -12.42
N ALA A 268 -21.17 10.59 -12.54
CA ALA A 268 -22.09 10.07 -11.53
C ALA A 268 -22.97 8.96 -12.12
N PHE A 269 -23.26 7.94 -11.29
CA PHE A 269 -24.02 6.76 -11.68
C PHE A 269 -25.36 6.70 -10.95
N SER A 270 -26.39 6.22 -11.65
CA SER A 270 -27.77 6.23 -11.15
C SER A 270 -28.29 4.89 -10.62
N ALA A 271 -27.59 3.80 -10.92
CA ALA A 271 -27.96 2.46 -10.49
C ALA A 271 -26.71 1.62 -10.22
N PRO A 272 -26.74 0.67 -9.27
CA PRO A 272 -25.62 -0.21 -9.03
C PRO A 272 -25.43 -1.19 -10.19
N GLY A 273 -24.20 -1.66 -10.38
CA GLY A 273 -23.81 -2.64 -11.39
C GLY A 273 -22.55 -2.25 -12.17
N ASP A 274 -22.18 -3.09 -13.12
CA ASP A 274 -20.99 -2.89 -13.94
C ASP A 274 -21.31 -1.99 -15.16
N TYR A 275 -20.45 -1.00 -15.40
CA TYR A 275 -20.51 -0.05 -16.50
C TYR A 275 -19.24 -0.14 -17.35
N VAL A 276 -19.39 0.16 -18.63
CA VAL A 276 -18.26 0.43 -19.54
C VAL A 276 -18.39 1.86 -20.02
N LEU A 277 -17.44 2.70 -19.63
CA LEU A 277 -17.28 4.06 -20.14
C LEU A 277 -16.27 4.03 -21.28
N LYS A 278 -16.48 4.88 -22.29
CA LYS A 278 -15.62 4.97 -23.46
C LYS A 278 -15.19 6.41 -23.68
N LEU A 279 -13.88 6.65 -23.68
CA LEU A 279 -13.27 7.90 -24.13
C LEU A 279 -12.88 7.74 -25.59
N THR A 280 -13.42 8.61 -26.44
CA THR A 280 -13.19 8.61 -27.88
C THR A 280 -12.43 9.87 -28.28
N ALA A 281 -11.31 9.73 -28.97
CA ALA A 281 -10.56 10.82 -29.57
C ALA A 281 -10.74 10.79 -31.09
N ASN A 282 -11.20 11.90 -31.66
CA ASN A 282 -11.32 12.10 -33.11
C ASN A 282 -10.12 12.89 -33.62
N GLY A 283 -9.50 12.45 -34.72
CA GLY A 283 -8.49 13.19 -35.47
C GLY A 283 -8.93 13.43 -36.92
N ASN A 284 -7.98 13.79 -37.79
CA ASN A 284 -8.25 13.88 -39.23
C ASN A 284 -8.54 12.48 -39.80
N GLN A 285 -9.82 12.22 -40.08
CA GLN A 285 -10.34 10.98 -40.70
C GLN A 285 -10.21 9.68 -39.89
N GLU A 286 -9.57 9.70 -38.72
CA GLU A 286 -9.39 8.54 -37.85
C GLU A 286 -10.01 8.79 -36.45
N GLN A 287 -10.61 7.76 -35.86
CA GLN A 287 -11.19 7.77 -34.51
C GLN A 287 -10.61 6.63 -33.70
N VAL A 288 -10.06 6.94 -32.52
CA VAL A 288 -9.54 5.94 -31.58
C VAL A 288 -10.33 6.03 -30.30
N ASN A 289 -10.52 4.89 -29.63
CA ASN A 289 -11.21 4.82 -28.35
C ASN A 289 -10.43 3.99 -27.34
N SER A 290 -10.66 4.31 -26.07
CA SER A 290 -10.20 3.55 -24.91
C SER A 290 -11.39 3.36 -23.97
N THR A 291 -11.45 2.23 -23.27
CA THR A 291 -12.55 1.90 -22.37
C THR A 291 -12.08 1.82 -20.93
N LEU A 292 -13.00 2.13 -20.02
CA LEU A 292 -12.84 2.10 -18.57
C LEU A 292 -14.01 1.32 -17.98
N LYS A 293 -13.73 0.27 -17.21
CA LYS A 293 -14.75 -0.45 -16.45
C LYS A 293 -14.96 0.22 -15.09
N VAL A 294 -16.23 0.44 -14.75
CA VAL A 294 -16.62 0.98 -13.46
C VAL A 294 -17.67 0.07 -12.82
N ARG A 295 -17.37 -0.47 -11.64
CA ARG A 295 -18.36 -1.18 -10.81
C ARG A 295 -18.98 -0.19 -9.83
N ALA A 296 -20.25 0.16 -10.02
CA ALA A 296 -20.96 1.05 -9.11
C ALA A 296 -21.68 0.23 -8.02
N GLU A 297 -21.35 0.46 -6.76
CA GLU A 297 -21.93 -0.23 -5.61
C GLU A 297 -22.81 0.70 -4.76
N VAL A 298 -23.72 0.11 -4.00
CA VAL A 298 -24.44 0.86 -2.97
C VAL A 298 -23.43 1.24 -1.88
N ALA A 299 -23.52 2.47 -1.39
CA ALA A 299 -22.69 2.92 -0.28
C ALA A 299 -22.87 2.03 0.97
N PRO A 300 -21.84 1.93 1.83
CA PRO A 300 -21.98 1.24 3.11
C PRO A 300 -23.12 1.83 3.95
N PRO A 301 -23.67 1.05 4.91
CA PRO A 301 -24.61 1.57 5.90
C PRO A 301 -24.08 2.85 6.56
N LYS A 302 -24.99 3.75 6.93
CA LYS A 302 -24.64 5.01 7.59
C LYS A 302 -23.88 4.77 8.89
N ASP A 303 -24.33 3.81 9.69
CA ASP A 303 -23.71 3.46 10.95
C ASP A 303 -22.68 2.34 10.72
N ARG A 304 -21.43 2.59 11.10
CA ARG A 304 -20.40 1.53 11.17
C ARG A 304 -20.67 0.57 12.34
N LEU A 305 -20.02 -0.58 12.30
CA LEU A 305 -19.86 -1.42 13.48
C LEU A 305 -18.88 -0.78 14.46
N ASP A 306 -19.04 -1.13 15.72
CA ASP A 306 -18.17 -0.76 16.83
C ASP A 306 -17.16 -1.84 17.15
N VAL A 307 -16.01 -1.38 17.62
CA VAL A 307 -14.89 -2.24 17.98
C VAL A 307 -15.17 -2.98 19.28
N VAL A 308 -14.64 -4.21 19.36
CA VAL A 308 -14.43 -4.88 20.64
C VAL A 308 -12.99 -4.58 21.07
N TYR A 309 -12.82 -3.72 22.07
CA TYR A 309 -11.51 -3.44 22.62
C TYR A 309 -10.89 -4.71 23.20
N THR A 310 -9.62 -4.96 22.88
CA THR A 310 -8.85 -6.02 23.52
C THR A 310 -8.76 -5.73 25.01
N LYS A 311 -9.31 -6.66 25.79
CA LYS A 311 -9.25 -6.74 27.26
C LYS A 311 -8.81 -8.16 27.63
N LYS A 312 -8.66 -8.44 28.93
CA LYS A 312 -8.24 -9.76 29.39
C LYS A 312 -9.05 -10.90 28.76
N TYR A 313 -8.38 -11.91 28.20
CA TYR A 313 -9.01 -13.04 27.50
C TYR A 313 -8.18 -14.32 27.61
N ALA A 314 -8.80 -15.49 27.43
CA ALA A 314 -8.11 -16.78 27.42
C ALA A 314 -8.15 -17.44 26.03
N ILE A 315 -7.12 -18.25 25.72
CA ILE A 315 -6.95 -18.95 24.45
C ILE A 315 -6.94 -20.47 24.69
N ASP A 316 -7.98 -21.15 24.25
CA ASP A 316 -8.11 -22.61 24.37
C ASP A 316 -7.70 -23.36 23.09
N SER A 317 -7.51 -22.65 21.98
CA SER A 317 -7.06 -23.23 20.70
C SER A 317 -5.58 -23.66 20.78
N PRO A 318 -5.22 -24.92 20.50
CA PRO A 318 -3.83 -25.37 20.56
C PRO A 318 -2.84 -24.57 19.70
N LEU A 319 -3.20 -24.27 18.45
CA LEU A 319 -2.34 -23.47 17.55
C LEU A 319 -2.10 -22.08 18.14
N TRP A 320 -3.17 -21.34 18.38
CA TRP A 320 -3.09 -19.97 18.90
C TRP A 320 -2.46 -19.86 20.29
N ASN A 321 -2.70 -20.83 21.18
CA ASN A 321 -2.07 -20.85 22.50
C ASN A 321 -0.55 -21.04 22.37
N ALA A 322 -0.10 -22.02 21.59
CA ALA A 322 1.33 -22.22 21.32
C ALA A 322 1.98 -20.96 20.71
N ARG A 323 1.32 -20.32 19.75
CA ARG A 323 1.84 -19.11 19.10
C ARG A 323 1.83 -17.89 20.02
N ALA A 324 0.79 -17.70 20.82
CA ALA A 324 0.76 -16.64 21.83
C ALA A 324 1.87 -16.86 22.87
N LYS A 325 2.05 -18.10 23.36
CA LYS A 325 3.15 -18.45 24.26
C LYS A 325 4.51 -18.13 23.64
N THR A 326 4.78 -18.55 22.41
CA THR A 326 6.02 -18.21 21.70
C THR A 326 6.27 -16.70 21.64
N LEU A 327 5.24 -15.90 21.35
CA LEU A 327 5.38 -14.45 21.29
C LEU A 327 5.64 -13.84 22.66
N ILE A 328 4.93 -14.30 23.69
CA ILE A 328 5.01 -13.77 25.06
C ILE A 328 6.32 -14.18 25.75
N VAL A 329 6.72 -15.45 25.62
CA VAL A 329 7.85 -16.01 26.35
C VAL A 329 9.19 -15.78 25.65
N SER A 330 9.20 -15.73 24.31
CA SER A 330 10.44 -15.59 23.54
C SER A 330 10.54 -14.25 22.82
N TRP A 331 9.58 -13.95 21.93
CA TRP A 331 9.76 -12.86 20.96
C TRP A 331 9.68 -11.46 21.56
N ILE A 332 8.68 -11.16 22.39
CA ILE A 332 8.54 -9.86 23.04
C ILE A 332 9.73 -9.59 24.00
N PRO A 333 10.15 -10.54 24.85
CA PRO A 333 11.37 -10.39 25.66
C PRO A 333 12.62 -10.11 24.82
N HIS A 334 12.79 -10.78 23.68
CA HIS A 334 13.87 -10.50 22.74
C HIS A 334 13.80 -9.06 22.18
N CYS A 335 12.61 -8.57 21.83
CA CYS A 335 12.42 -7.17 21.41
C CYS A 335 12.78 -6.18 22.52
N ILE A 336 12.43 -6.47 23.77
CA ILE A 336 12.80 -5.65 24.94
C ILE A 336 14.32 -5.57 25.02
N GLU A 337 15.02 -6.69 24.96
CA GLU A 337 16.49 -6.75 25.07
C GLU A 337 17.17 -5.89 24.01
N TYR A 338 16.72 -5.96 22.75
CA TYR A 338 17.26 -5.10 21.69
C TYR A 338 16.97 -3.62 21.90
N CYS A 339 15.77 -3.27 22.39
CA CYS A 339 15.43 -1.88 22.69
C CYS A 339 16.22 -1.30 23.87
N GLU A 340 16.71 -2.14 24.79
CA GLU A 340 17.46 -1.73 25.99
C GLU A 340 18.96 -1.60 25.80
N ARG A 341 19.46 -1.90 24.60
CA ARG A 341 20.89 -1.84 24.34
C ARG A 341 21.43 -0.42 24.45
N THR A 342 22.23 -0.19 25.48
CA THR A 342 22.96 1.07 25.72
C THR A 342 24.42 1.00 25.30
N ASP A 343 24.93 -0.19 24.97
CA ASP A 343 26.29 -0.46 24.53
C ASP A 343 26.57 0.00 23.08
N LEU A 344 25.53 0.41 22.36
CA LEU A 344 25.61 0.85 20.97
C LEU A 344 26.33 2.21 20.86
N THR A 345 27.53 2.21 20.29
CA THR A 345 28.28 3.42 19.93
C THR A 345 27.80 4.01 18.60
N GLN A 346 27.44 3.12 17.67
CA GLN A 346 26.69 3.34 16.44
C GLN A 346 25.69 2.18 16.34
N GLY A 347 24.44 2.43 15.92
CA GLY A 347 23.43 1.38 15.90
C GLY A 347 22.03 1.94 15.70
N GLN A 348 21.04 1.08 15.88
CA GLN A 348 19.64 1.37 15.53
C GLN A 348 18.95 2.31 16.54
N GLY A 349 19.47 2.40 17.77
CA GLY A 349 18.83 3.12 18.86
C GLY A 349 17.67 2.35 19.50
N GLY A 350 17.13 2.89 20.58
CA GLY A 350 16.01 2.29 21.32
C GLY A 350 15.57 3.20 22.45
N ILE A 351 15.51 2.66 23.67
CA ILE A 351 15.11 3.42 24.86
C ILE A 351 16.12 4.54 25.19
N ASP A 352 17.38 4.40 24.77
CA ASP A 352 18.45 5.38 24.96
C ASP A 352 18.15 6.74 24.31
N ASN A 353 17.55 6.74 23.11
CA ASN A 353 17.11 7.97 22.45
C ASN A 353 16.11 8.78 23.30
N PHE A 354 15.23 8.12 24.06
CA PHE A 354 14.32 8.81 24.97
C PHE A 354 15.05 9.37 26.19
N ILE A 355 16.04 8.64 26.72
CA ILE A 355 16.87 9.13 27.84
C ILE A 355 17.59 10.41 27.43
N GLU A 356 18.24 10.41 26.26
CA GLU A 356 18.97 11.57 25.75
C GLU A 356 18.03 12.73 25.41
N ALA A 357 16.86 12.46 24.81
CA ALA A 357 15.87 13.49 24.57
C ALA A 357 15.34 14.11 25.87
N GLY A 358 15.14 13.31 26.92
CA GLY A 358 14.76 13.83 28.23
C GLY A 358 15.82 14.73 28.86
N LYS A 359 17.11 14.41 28.70
CA LYS A 359 18.21 15.33 29.09
C LYS A 359 18.15 16.63 28.31
N ALA A 360 17.97 16.57 26.99
CA ALA A 360 17.85 17.73 26.13
C ALA A 360 16.67 18.64 26.54
N VAL A 361 15.50 18.08 26.83
CA VAL A 361 14.31 18.82 27.31
C VAL A 361 14.58 19.54 28.64
N ARG A 362 15.41 18.98 29.52
CA ARG A 362 15.81 19.61 30.79
C ARG A 362 16.98 20.59 30.66
N GLY A 363 17.56 20.76 29.46
CA GLY A 363 18.74 21.59 29.23
C GLY A 363 20.06 20.98 29.73
N GLU A 364 20.09 19.67 29.94
CA GLU A 364 21.29 18.93 30.35
C GLU A 364 22.16 18.53 29.15
N PRO A 365 23.47 18.29 29.32
CA PRO A 365 24.30 17.69 28.27
C PRO A 365 23.73 16.35 27.80
N HIS A 366 23.62 16.18 26.48
CA HIS A 366 23.00 15.01 25.87
C HIS A 366 23.79 14.55 24.63
N ALA A 367 23.61 13.29 24.25
CA ALA A 367 24.12 12.71 23.01
C ALA A 367 23.15 12.98 21.84
N ARG A 368 23.60 12.63 20.63
CA ARG A 368 22.77 12.68 19.41
C ARG A 368 21.87 11.45 19.33
N HIS A 369 20.76 11.59 18.60
CA HIS A 369 19.89 10.46 18.23
C HIS A 369 20.68 9.36 17.50
N LYS A 370 20.42 8.10 17.85
CA LYS A 370 21.00 6.92 17.21
C LYS A 370 20.00 6.25 16.27
N GLY A 371 20.52 5.72 15.17
CA GLY A 371 19.77 4.99 14.15
C GLY A 371 18.90 5.87 13.27
N TYR A 372 17.89 5.26 12.66
CA TYR A 372 16.94 5.97 11.80
C TYR A 372 16.13 7.00 12.60
N VAL A 373 15.67 8.06 11.93
CA VAL A 373 14.81 9.09 12.51
C VAL A 373 13.50 8.54 13.13
N PHE A 374 13.08 7.37 12.68
CA PHE A 374 11.92 6.64 13.20
C PHE A 374 12.27 5.56 14.24
N ALA A 375 13.49 5.58 14.81
CA ALA A 375 13.95 4.54 15.72
C ALA A 375 13.04 4.30 16.94
N ASN A 376 12.35 5.33 17.36
CA ASN A 376 11.50 5.25 18.54
C ASN A 376 10.14 4.58 18.24
N ALA A 377 9.79 4.35 16.97
CA ALA A 377 8.57 3.65 16.60
C ALA A 377 8.55 2.19 17.10
N TRP A 378 9.67 1.45 16.98
CA TRP A 378 9.68 0.06 17.45
C TRP A 378 9.64 -0.03 18.99
N VAL A 379 10.13 0.98 19.72
CA VAL A 379 9.94 1.07 21.17
C VAL A 379 8.46 1.20 21.51
N HIS A 380 7.73 2.10 20.84
CA HIS A 380 6.29 2.26 21.05
C HIS A 380 5.50 0.99 20.66
N GLN A 381 5.87 0.31 19.58
CA GLN A 381 5.26 -0.97 19.21
C GLN A 381 5.56 -2.08 20.22
N THR A 382 6.76 -2.10 20.81
CA THR A 382 7.08 -3.04 21.89
C THR A 382 6.30 -2.72 23.16
N VAL A 383 6.09 -1.43 23.51
CA VAL A 383 5.17 -1.03 24.59
C VAL A 383 3.76 -1.52 24.33
N GLU A 384 3.23 -1.30 23.12
CA GLU A 384 1.91 -1.79 22.73
C GLU A 384 1.81 -3.32 22.84
N SER A 385 2.83 -4.04 22.35
CA SER A 385 2.90 -5.50 22.41
C SER A 385 2.96 -6.03 23.84
N MET A 386 3.74 -5.40 24.72
CA MET A 386 3.78 -5.72 26.15
C MET A 386 2.40 -5.51 26.78
N CYS A 387 1.71 -4.41 26.46
CA CYS A 387 0.38 -4.16 26.99
C CYS A 387 -0.63 -5.23 26.58
N ILE A 388 -0.61 -5.64 25.31
CA ILE A 388 -1.50 -6.67 24.78
C ILE A 388 -1.17 -8.05 25.34
N ALA A 389 0.11 -8.40 25.44
CA ALA A 389 0.57 -9.67 26.01
C ALA A 389 0.10 -9.87 27.46
N GLN A 390 0.04 -8.81 28.27
CA GLN A 390 -0.47 -8.84 29.64
C GLN A 390 -1.97 -9.14 29.72
N MET A 391 -2.72 -8.91 28.65
CA MET A 391 -4.15 -9.21 28.57
C MET A 391 -4.42 -10.68 28.21
N VAL A 392 -3.40 -11.46 27.84
CA VAL A 392 -3.57 -12.91 27.64
C VAL A 392 -3.59 -13.59 29.01
N ASP A 393 -4.63 -14.36 29.30
CA ASP A 393 -4.67 -15.20 30.50
C ASP A 393 -3.61 -16.30 30.39
N PRO A 394 -2.64 -16.39 31.33
CA PRO A 394 -1.62 -17.42 31.28
C PRO A 394 -2.16 -18.83 31.52
N GLN A 395 -3.40 -18.97 32.03
CA GLN A 395 -4.02 -20.26 32.36
C GLN A 395 -3.15 -21.14 33.27
N GLY A 396 -2.36 -20.50 34.14
CA GLY A 396 -1.43 -21.17 35.07
C GLY A 396 -0.08 -21.56 34.47
N ASP A 397 0.22 -21.24 33.20
CA ASP A 397 1.52 -21.49 32.58
C ASP A 397 2.62 -20.64 33.26
N PRO A 398 3.61 -21.26 33.93
CA PRO A 398 4.61 -20.52 34.70
C PRO A 398 5.55 -19.67 33.84
N GLU A 399 5.79 -20.05 32.58
CA GLU A 399 6.67 -19.30 31.68
C GLU A 399 5.98 -18.03 31.18
N ILE A 400 4.68 -18.12 30.84
CA ILE A 400 3.87 -16.95 30.47
C ILE A 400 3.79 -15.98 31.65
N ILE A 401 3.52 -16.48 32.86
CA ILE A 401 3.48 -15.65 34.08
C ILE A 401 4.80 -14.92 34.32
N ALA A 402 5.93 -15.63 34.22
CA ALA A 402 7.25 -15.03 34.40
C ALA A 402 7.55 -13.95 33.34
N ALA A 403 7.22 -14.22 32.08
CA ALA A 403 7.40 -13.26 30.99
C ALA A 403 6.51 -12.02 31.17
N GLN A 404 5.24 -12.19 31.54
CA GLN A 404 4.33 -11.09 31.85
C GLN A 404 4.80 -10.26 33.04
N ALA A 405 5.35 -10.88 34.09
CA ALA A 405 5.95 -10.16 35.21
C ALA A 405 7.12 -9.27 34.74
N ARG A 406 8.04 -9.82 33.92
CA ARG A 406 9.13 -9.05 33.31
C ARG A 406 8.61 -7.89 32.47
N MET A 407 7.61 -8.10 31.63
CA MET A 407 7.00 -7.02 30.82
C MET A 407 6.39 -5.93 31.68
N LYS A 408 5.79 -6.28 32.82
CA LYS A 408 5.20 -5.30 33.75
C LYS A 408 6.28 -4.40 34.34
N GLU A 409 7.37 -4.99 34.81
CA GLU A 409 8.53 -4.26 35.34
C GLU A 409 9.16 -3.37 34.26
N THR A 410 9.27 -3.87 33.02
CA THR A 410 9.76 -3.09 31.89
C THR A 410 8.84 -1.90 31.58
N LEU A 411 7.52 -2.08 31.54
CA LEU A 411 6.56 -0.99 31.33
C LEU A 411 6.69 0.10 32.40
N GLU A 412 6.76 -0.30 33.68
CA GLU A 412 6.92 0.65 34.79
C GLU A 412 8.22 1.48 34.69
N ARG A 413 9.28 0.89 34.13
CA ARG A 413 10.55 1.59 33.91
C ARG A 413 10.56 2.45 32.65
N TRP A 414 10.00 1.94 31.55
CA TRP A 414 10.03 2.62 30.25
C TRP A 414 9.08 3.81 30.17
N ILE A 415 7.88 3.71 30.77
CA ILE A 415 6.87 4.78 30.69
C ILE A 415 7.43 6.12 31.19
N PRO A 416 8.03 6.22 32.40
CA PRO A 416 8.65 7.46 32.86
C PRO A 416 9.76 7.98 31.94
N ILE A 417 10.57 7.08 31.35
CA ILE A 417 11.65 7.45 30.42
C ILE A 417 11.08 8.08 29.14
N ILE A 418 10.05 7.45 28.55
CA ILE A 418 9.38 7.95 27.36
C ILE A 418 8.74 9.32 27.65
N LEU A 419 8.05 9.45 28.80
CA LEU A 419 7.38 10.70 29.17
C LEU A 419 8.36 11.84 29.49
N ALA A 420 9.57 11.53 29.95
CA ALA A 420 10.60 12.54 30.19
C ALA A 420 11.11 13.20 28.90
N ALA A 421 10.98 12.53 27.74
CA ALA A 421 11.37 13.05 26.43
C ALA A 421 10.32 13.98 25.78
N ARG A 422 9.15 14.14 26.40
CA ARG A 422 8.08 14.99 25.87
C ARG A 422 8.38 16.46 26.12
N GLU A 423 8.24 17.27 25.10
CA GLU A 423 8.36 18.72 25.21
C GLU A 423 7.17 19.35 25.99
N PRO A 424 7.30 20.57 26.56
CA PRO A 424 6.29 21.15 27.42
C PRO A 424 4.89 21.29 26.80
N ASP A 425 4.82 21.51 25.49
CA ASP A 425 3.56 21.67 24.75
C ASP A 425 2.93 20.33 24.35
N GLY A 426 3.57 19.20 24.65
CA GLY A 426 3.08 17.86 24.36
C GLY A 426 3.79 17.17 23.19
N TYR A 427 4.63 17.86 22.41
CA TYR A 427 5.35 17.25 21.29
C TYR A 427 6.30 16.13 21.75
N LEU A 428 6.36 15.04 21.00
CA LEU A 428 7.18 13.86 21.32
C LEU A 428 7.78 13.26 20.05
N GLN A 429 9.02 13.64 19.75
CA GLN A 429 9.86 12.98 18.74
C GLN A 429 11.33 13.24 19.09
N THR A 430 12.03 12.19 19.56
CA THR A 430 13.42 12.25 20.00
C THR A 430 14.37 12.67 18.87
N ALA A 431 14.14 12.22 17.63
CA ALA A 431 15.00 12.56 16.51
C ALA A 431 14.98 14.07 16.22
N TYR A 432 13.80 14.71 16.32
CA TYR A 432 13.67 16.15 16.22
C TYR A 432 14.24 16.86 17.45
N THR A 433 13.95 16.36 18.64
CA THR A 433 14.42 16.95 19.92
C THR A 433 15.94 17.01 19.98
N LEU A 434 16.60 15.96 19.48
CA LEU A 434 18.06 15.80 19.46
C LEU A 434 18.70 16.28 18.15
N ALA A 435 17.92 16.84 17.21
CA ALA A 435 18.42 17.24 15.90
C ALA A 435 19.31 18.48 15.97
N ASP A 436 20.26 18.54 15.04
CA ASP A 436 20.92 19.79 14.67
C ASP A 436 19.90 20.71 13.97
N ARG A 437 19.58 21.84 14.62
CA ARG A 437 18.60 22.83 14.12
C ARG A 437 19.01 23.48 12.79
N SER A 438 20.29 23.44 12.40
CA SER A 438 20.69 23.87 11.07
C SER A 438 20.20 22.94 9.95
N ARG A 439 19.91 21.67 10.27
CA ARG A 439 19.46 20.63 9.33
C ARG A 439 17.98 20.30 9.45
N TRP A 440 17.42 20.47 10.65
CA TRP A 440 15.99 20.30 10.92
C TRP A 440 15.45 21.49 11.73
N PRO A 441 15.24 22.64 11.06
CA PRO A 441 15.01 23.92 11.72
C PRO A 441 13.63 24.02 12.39
N GLU A 442 12.60 23.37 11.83
CA GLU A 442 11.23 23.49 12.31
C GLU A 442 10.50 22.14 12.33
N ARG A 443 9.53 22.02 13.23
CA ARG A 443 8.57 20.89 13.28
C ARG A 443 7.64 20.94 12.07
N TRP A 444 7.19 19.78 11.61
CA TRP A 444 6.27 19.64 10.48
C TRP A 444 6.73 20.41 9.25
N SER A 445 8.03 20.37 8.95
CA SER A 445 8.57 21.00 7.75
C SER A 445 8.15 20.21 6.50
N PRO A 446 7.64 20.88 5.44
CA PRO A 446 7.37 20.20 4.17
C PRO A 446 8.62 19.53 3.57
N ALA A 447 9.82 20.11 3.77
CA ALA A 447 11.07 19.56 3.26
C ALA A 447 11.55 18.32 4.04
N GLN A 448 11.14 18.18 5.31
CA GLN A 448 11.49 17.06 6.18
C GLN A 448 10.32 16.09 6.43
N ARG A 449 9.31 16.04 5.56
CA ARG A 449 8.20 15.06 5.67
C ARG A 449 8.69 13.61 5.76
N GLY A 450 9.83 13.29 5.15
CA GLY A 450 10.48 11.99 5.26
C GLY A 450 11.07 11.66 6.64
N ASN A 451 10.98 12.55 7.62
CA ASN A 451 11.55 12.34 8.96
C ASN A 451 10.58 11.69 9.97
N HIS A 452 9.39 11.26 9.56
CA HIS A 452 8.53 10.37 10.34
C HIS A 452 8.03 10.97 11.67
N GLU A 453 7.73 12.27 11.71
CA GLU A 453 7.19 12.94 12.92
C GLU A 453 5.82 12.39 13.33
N GLY A 454 4.91 12.30 12.36
CA GLY A 454 3.57 11.73 12.50
C GLY A 454 3.60 10.22 12.64
N TYR A 455 4.47 9.53 11.90
CA TYR A 455 4.64 8.08 12.01
C TYR A 455 4.97 7.63 13.44
N VAL A 456 6.00 8.22 14.06
CA VAL A 456 6.39 7.86 15.44
C VAL A 456 5.31 8.28 16.45
N SER A 457 4.74 9.47 16.28
CA SER A 457 3.69 9.99 17.16
C SER A 457 2.40 9.14 17.12
N GLY A 458 2.03 8.63 15.95
CA GLY A 458 0.88 7.74 15.80
C GLY A 458 1.05 6.43 16.57
N TYR A 459 2.22 5.79 16.48
CA TYR A 459 2.53 4.61 17.29
C TYR A 459 2.48 4.86 18.79
N PHE A 460 2.92 6.05 19.25
CA PHE A 460 2.79 6.41 20.65
C PHE A 460 1.31 6.46 21.08
N ILE A 461 0.46 7.11 20.28
CA ILE A 461 -0.99 7.19 20.52
C ILE A 461 -1.62 5.79 20.57
N GLU A 462 -1.28 4.92 19.63
CA GLU A 462 -1.74 3.52 19.59
C GLU A 462 -1.33 2.72 20.84
N SER A 463 -0.09 2.89 21.29
CA SER A 463 0.39 2.27 22.52
C SER A 463 -0.37 2.76 23.77
N ALA A 464 -0.76 4.04 23.80
CA ALA A 464 -1.50 4.64 24.90
C ALA A 464 -2.94 4.09 25.02
N ILE A 465 -3.61 3.82 23.90
CA ILE A 465 -4.93 3.15 23.90
C ILE A 465 -4.81 1.79 24.60
N ASN A 466 -3.84 0.97 24.20
CA ASN A 466 -3.68 -0.38 24.72
C ASN A 466 -3.21 -0.40 26.18
N HIS A 467 -2.43 0.58 26.62
CA HIS A 467 -2.08 0.73 28.03
C HIS A 467 -3.28 1.12 28.90
N TYR A 468 -4.14 2.02 28.41
CA TYR A 468 -5.38 2.37 29.10
C TYR A 468 -6.29 1.15 29.21
N THR A 469 -6.44 0.36 28.14
CA THR A 469 -7.31 -0.84 28.17
C THR A 469 -6.75 -1.93 29.08
N LEU A 470 -5.42 -2.14 29.09
CA LEU A 470 -4.76 -3.06 30.02
C LEU A 470 -5.08 -2.72 31.49
N THR A 471 -5.01 -1.44 31.83
CA THR A 471 -5.15 -0.98 33.21
C THR A 471 -6.59 -0.64 33.59
N ASP A 472 -7.56 -0.88 32.70
CA ASP A 472 -8.96 -0.45 32.86
C ASP A 472 -9.08 1.03 33.30
N GLY A 473 -8.24 1.88 32.70
CA GLY A 473 -8.20 3.32 33.00
C GLY A 473 -7.65 3.70 34.37
N GLN A 474 -7.08 2.76 35.14
CA GLN A 474 -6.47 3.05 36.45
C GLN A 474 -5.12 3.75 36.34
N ASP A 475 -4.43 3.62 35.19
CA ASP A 475 -3.19 4.34 34.91
C ASP A 475 -3.31 5.17 33.63
N LEU A 476 -3.38 6.48 33.83
CA LEU A 476 -3.59 7.47 32.78
C LEU A 476 -2.28 8.07 32.24
N ARG A 477 -1.10 7.65 32.72
CA ARG A 477 0.19 8.26 32.35
C ARG A 477 0.38 8.40 30.84
N LEU A 478 0.20 7.31 30.08
CA LEU A 478 0.31 7.32 28.63
C LEU A 478 -0.91 7.97 27.95
N TYR A 479 -2.11 7.77 28.48
CA TYR A 479 -3.35 8.33 27.94
C TYR A 479 -3.35 9.87 27.96
N ASP A 480 -3.04 10.47 29.11
CA ASP A 480 -2.95 11.92 29.26
C ASP A 480 -1.82 12.52 28.41
N ALA A 481 -0.72 11.77 28.24
CA ALA A 481 0.36 12.19 27.37
C ALA A 481 -0.01 12.12 25.89
N ALA A 482 -0.74 11.09 25.45
CA ALA A 482 -1.28 10.98 24.10
C ALA A 482 -2.30 12.09 23.81
N LYS A 483 -3.17 12.45 24.78
CA LYS A 483 -4.05 13.63 24.66
C LYS A 483 -3.26 14.91 24.46
N LYS A 484 -2.25 15.17 25.30
CA LYS A 484 -1.39 16.35 25.16
C LYS A 484 -0.65 16.39 23.83
N LEU A 485 -0.18 15.25 23.33
CA LEU A 485 0.42 15.16 21.99
C LEU A 485 -0.62 15.48 20.91
N ALA A 486 -1.80 14.87 20.95
CA ALA A 486 -2.87 15.14 19.98
C ALA A 486 -3.33 16.60 20.02
N ASP A 487 -3.43 17.19 21.21
CA ASP A 487 -3.74 18.62 21.41
C ASP A 487 -2.64 19.52 20.82
N CYS A 488 -1.35 19.18 21.00
CA CYS A 488 -0.23 19.87 20.37
C CYS A 488 -0.36 19.88 18.84
N TRP A 489 -0.67 18.72 18.25
CA TRP A 489 -0.86 18.61 16.81
C TRP A 489 -2.08 19.40 16.33
N VAL A 490 -3.22 19.32 17.03
CA VAL A 490 -4.41 20.12 16.73
C VAL A 490 -4.14 21.62 16.88
N ALA A 491 -3.31 22.03 17.83
CA ALA A 491 -2.98 23.43 18.03
C ALA A 491 -2.19 24.03 16.86
N ASN A 492 -1.36 23.23 16.19
CA ASN A 492 -0.42 23.71 15.16
C ASN A 492 -0.82 23.38 13.71
N LEU A 493 -1.55 22.28 13.49
CA LEU A 493 -1.98 21.83 12.16
C LEU A 493 -3.51 21.87 12.05
N GLY A 494 -4.02 22.15 10.85
CA GLY A 494 -5.45 22.22 10.59
C GLY A 494 -5.88 23.39 9.68
N PRO A 495 -7.19 23.51 9.40
CA PRO A 495 -7.73 24.64 8.64
C PRO A 495 -7.36 25.99 9.27
N GLY A 496 -6.90 26.94 8.45
CA GLY A 496 -6.41 28.25 8.93
C GLY A 496 -5.04 28.22 9.62
N LYS A 497 -4.39 27.04 9.66
CA LYS A 497 -3.04 26.81 10.21
C LYS A 497 -2.13 26.27 9.10
N LYS A 498 -1.19 25.36 9.42
CA LYS A 498 -0.26 24.76 8.45
C LYS A 498 -0.88 23.52 7.79
N ALA A 499 -0.95 23.51 6.46
CA ALA A 499 -1.25 22.31 5.68
C ALA A 499 -0.02 21.40 5.65
N TRP A 500 -0.17 20.17 6.12
CA TRP A 500 0.93 19.23 6.26
C TRP A 500 0.43 17.78 6.25
N PHE A 501 1.31 16.86 5.84
CA PHE A 501 1.13 15.42 5.91
C PHE A 501 2.51 14.77 6.08
N ASP A 502 2.56 13.57 6.67
CA ASP A 502 3.80 12.82 6.84
C ASP A 502 4.18 12.07 5.56
N GLY A 503 5.48 11.91 5.29
CA GLY A 503 5.97 11.03 4.23
C GLY A 503 5.75 9.54 4.52
N HIS A 504 5.39 9.17 5.75
CA HIS A 504 4.92 7.82 6.11
C HIS A 504 3.66 7.92 6.98
N GLN A 505 2.54 7.44 6.44
CA GLN A 505 1.21 7.42 7.05
C GLN A 505 1.20 6.54 8.31
N GLU A 506 0.43 6.94 9.31
CA GLU A 506 0.12 6.19 10.56
C GLU A 506 -0.68 7.10 11.50
N MET A 507 -0.27 8.38 11.57
CA MET A 507 -0.90 9.40 12.41
C MET A 507 -2.40 9.53 12.13
N GLU A 508 -2.81 9.45 10.86
CA GLU A 508 -4.19 9.65 10.45
C GLU A 508 -5.11 8.57 11.05
N GLN A 509 -4.71 7.29 10.98
CA GLN A 509 -5.49 6.22 11.62
C GLN A 509 -5.41 6.27 13.15
N ALA A 510 -4.25 6.61 13.71
CA ALA A 510 -4.07 6.73 15.15
C ALA A 510 -4.97 7.83 15.74
N LEU A 511 -5.06 8.99 15.09
CA LEU A 511 -5.94 10.09 15.51
C LEU A 511 -7.42 9.75 15.41
N VAL A 512 -7.86 9.02 14.37
CA VAL A 512 -9.26 8.60 14.30
C VAL A 512 -9.58 7.60 15.39
N ARG A 513 -8.73 6.58 15.57
CA ARG A 513 -8.91 5.56 16.62
C ARG A 513 -8.89 6.19 18.01
N PHE A 514 -7.95 7.10 18.27
CA PHE A 514 -7.85 7.78 19.55
C PHE A 514 -8.99 8.77 19.78
N GLY A 515 -9.42 9.51 18.76
CA GLY A 515 -10.60 10.38 18.85
C GLY A 515 -11.86 9.59 19.20
N ARG A 516 -12.10 8.46 18.54
CA ARG A 516 -13.19 7.53 18.92
C ARG A 516 -13.04 7.03 20.35
N PHE A 517 -11.84 6.60 20.73
CA PHE A 517 -11.56 6.09 22.07
C PHE A 517 -11.81 7.16 23.15
N VAL A 518 -11.38 8.40 22.92
CA VAL A 518 -11.66 9.54 23.81
C VAL A 518 -13.15 9.83 23.89
N ASN A 519 -13.87 9.75 22.77
CA ASN A 519 -15.33 9.88 22.77
C ASN A 519 -16.01 8.74 23.57
N ASP A 520 -15.51 7.51 23.47
CA ASP A 520 -16.05 6.38 24.22
C ASP A 520 -15.78 6.47 25.73
N MET A 521 -14.58 6.96 26.12
CA MET A 521 -14.17 7.04 27.52
C MET A 521 -14.66 8.31 28.23
N GLU A 522 -14.77 9.44 27.52
CA GLU A 522 -15.08 10.74 28.11
C GLU A 522 -16.39 11.39 27.63
N GLY A 523 -16.97 10.89 26.54
CA GLY A 523 -18.20 11.43 25.93
C GLY A 523 -18.06 12.84 25.35
N ASN A 524 -19.21 13.42 24.98
CA ASN A 524 -19.36 14.84 24.58
C ASN A 524 -18.49 15.30 23.39
N GLY A 525 -18.08 14.40 22.49
CA GLY A 525 -17.31 14.76 21.29
C GLY A 525 -15.90 15.29 21.57
N ARG A 526 -15.31 14.97 22.73
CA ARG A 526 -13.97 15.46 23.11
C ARG A 526 -12.85 15.00 22.17
N GLY A 527 -13.05 13.90 21.45
CA GLY A 527 -12.13 13.40 20.44
C GLY A 527 -12.38 13.93 19.02
N ASP A 528 -13.44 14.73 18.79
CA ASP A 528 -13.85 15.14 17.45
C ASP A 528 -12.78 16.02 16.76
N SER A 529 -12.02 16.80 17.52
CA SER A 529 -10.91 17.58 16.99
C SER A 529 -9.79 16.71 16.44
N TYR A 530 -9.56 15.53 17.03
CA TYR A 530 -8.55 14.58 16.57
C TYR A 530 -8.98 13.93 15.25
N ILE A 531 -10.26 13.53 15.14
CA ILE A 531 -10.84 12.99 13.90
C ILE A 531 -10.81 14.04 12.79
N LYS A 532 -11.16 15.30 13.10
CA LYS A 532 -11.09 16.42 12.14
C LYS A 532 -9.67 16.68 11.67
N LEU A 533 -8.68 16.63 12.57
CA LEU A 533 -7.28 16.76 12.20
C LEU A 533 -6.84 15.60 11.29
N ALA A 534 -7.21 14.36 11.60
CA ALA A 534 -6.89 13.21 10.76
C ALA A 534 -7.38 13.40 9.32
N LYS A 535 -8.64 13.85 9.15
CA LYS A 535 -9.17 14.18 7.82
C LYS A 535 -8.34 15.28 7.15
N PHE A 536 -7.99 16.34 7.86
CA PHE A 536 -7.21 17.44 7.31
C PHE A 536 -5.80 17.01 6.85
N LEU A 537 -5.15 16.10 7.58
CA LEU A 537 -3.86 15.53 7.18
C LEU A 537 -4.00 14.72 5.88
N LEU A 538 -5.05 13.90 5.76
CA LEU A 538 -5.36 13.18 4.51
C LEU A 538 -5.64 14.16 3.37
N ASP A 539 -6.53 15.14 3.55
CA ASP A 539 -6.88 16.14 2.52
C ASP A 539 -5.66 16.97 2.08
N SER A 540 -4.65 17.11 2.94
CA SER A 540 -3.40 17.82 2.65
C SER A 540 -2.46 17.01 1.75
N ARG A 541 -2.64 15.70 1.62
CA ARG A 541 -1.77 14.79 0.86
C ARG A 541 -2.03 14.92 -0.65
N ARG A 542 -1.15 15.67 -1.34
CA ARG A 542 -1.14 15.86 -2.80
C ARG A 542 0.18 16.47 -3.29
N GLY A 543 0.44 16.40 -4.59
CA GLY A 543 1.56 17.06 -5.26
C GLY A 543 2.94 16.44 -5.02
N GLY A 544 2.98 15.18 -4.53
CA GLY A 544 4.23 14.42 -4.39
C GLY A 544 4.24 13.18 -5.29
N GLN A 545 4.56 12.01 -4.74
CA GLN A 545 4.94 10.82 -5.51
C GLN A 545 4.02 9.61 -5.24
N GLU A 546 4.13 8.57 -6.06
CA GLU A 546 3.42 7.31 -5.83
C GLU A 546 3.96 6.58 -4.60
N TYR A 547 5.28 6.68 -4.33
CA TYR A 547 5.94 6.02 -3.20
C TYR A 547 5.26 6.25 -1.84
N ASP A 548 4.83 7.49 -1.58
CA ASP A 548 4.15 7.93 -0.36
C ASP A 548 2.67 8.30 -0.59
N GLN A 549 2.11 7.84 -1.72
CA GLN A 549 0.70 8.01 -2.11
C GLN A 549 0.25 9.47 -2.08
N SER A 550 1.15 10.40 -2.44
CA SER A 550 0.87 11.84 -2.49
C SER A 550 0.80 12.40 -3.92
N HIS A 551 0.96 11.57 -4.94
CA HIS A 551 0.77 11.92 -6.36
C HIS A 551 -0.65 12.48 -6.67
N LEU A 552 -1.69 12.03 -5.95
CA LEU A 552 -3.07 12.47 -6.13
C LEU A 552 -3.78 12.73 -4.79
N PRO A 553 -4.83 13.57 -4.74
CA PRO A 553 -5.70 13.68 -3.57
C PRO A 553 -6.32 12.32 -3.18
N PRO A 554 -6.59 12.06 -1.88
CA PRO A 554 -7.09 10.76 -1.42
C PRO A 554 -8.35 10.26 -2.13
N GLY A 555 -9.34 11.14 -2.35
CA GLY A 555 -10.61 10.80 -3.03
C GLY A 555 -10.48 10.51 -4.53
N GLN A 556 -9.28 10.64 -5.10
CA GLN A 556 -9.01 10.46 -6.54
C GLN A 556 -8.07 9.28 -6.83
N GLN A 557 -7.65 8.53 -5.80
CA GLN A 557 -6.78 7.37 -5.95
C GLN A 557 -7.62 6.09 -6.09
N TYR A 558 -7.42 5.37 -7.20
CA TYR A 558 -8.20 4.17 -7.54
C TYR A 558 -7.35 2.90 -7.74
N GLU A 559 -6.02 3.01 -7.67
CA GLU A 559 -5.06 1.90 -7.80
C GLU A 559 -4.05 1.92 -6.65
N ALA A 560 -3.73 0.74 -6.12
CA ALA A 560 -2.74 0.60 -5.07
C ALA A 560 -1.31 0.72 -5.64
N VAL A 561 -0.60 1.78 -5.27
CA VAL A 561 0.75 2.11 -5.78
C VAL A 561 1.74 2.40 -4.65
N GLY A 562 3.04 2.38 -4.97
CA GLY A 562 4.12 2.73 -4.05
C GLY A 562 4.31 1.76 -2.88
N HIS A 563 4.93 2.23 -1.81
CA HIS A 563 5.32 1.43 -0.66
C HIS A 563 4.13 0.79 0.06
N ALA A 564 4.15 -0.52 0.29
CA ALA A 564 2.95 -1.27 0.69
C ALA A 564 2.45 -0.95 2.13
N VAL A 565 3.36 -0.70 3.09
CA VAL A 565 2.97 -0.28 4.46
C VAL A 565 2.34 1.10 4.47
N ARG A 566 3.03 2.11 3.90
CA ARG A 566 2.49 3.47 3.70
C ARG A 566 1.09 3.45 3.11
N ALA A 567 0.94 2.73 2.00
CA ALA A 567 -0.33 2.55 1.31
C ALA A 567 -1.40 1.95 2.23
N THR A 568 -1.14 0.83 2.90
CA THR A 568 -2.20 0.21 3.74
C THR A 568 -2.53 1.00 5.00
N TYR A 569 -1.58 1.71 5.61
CA TYR A 569 -1.86 2.61 6.73
C TYR A 569 -2.66 3.84 6.26
N PHE A 570 -2.34 4.36 5.09
CA PHE A 570 -3.12 5.42 4.43
C PHE A 570 -4.56 4.97 4.15
N TYR A 571 -4.73 3.81 3.52
CA TYR A 571 -6.05 3.29 3.17
C TYR A 571 -6.87 2.95 4.42
N SER A 572 -6.23 2.47 5.49
CA SER A 572 -6.86 2.29 6.82
C SER A 572 -7.38 3.62 7.38
N GLY A 573 -6.56 4.68 7.37
CA GLY A 573 -6.98 6.02 7.79
C GLY A 573 -8.09 6.60 6.91
N MET A 574 -8.02 6.39 5.59
CA MET A 574 -9.09 6.79 4.65
C MET A 574 -10.39 6.05 4.93
N ALA A 575 -10.35 4.74 5.18
CA ALA A 575 -11.53 3.94 5.49
C ALA A 575 -12.18 4.40 6.81
N ASP A 576 -11.35 4.74 7.80
CA ASP A 576 -11.80 5.31 9.05
C ASP A 576 -12.54 6.64 8.84
N ILE A 577 -11.98 7.57 8.05
CA ILE A 577 -12.66 8.83 7.72
C ILE A 577 -13.93 8.59 6.89
N ALA A 578 -13.88 7.71 5.89
CA ALA A 578 -15.04 7.36 5.06
C ALA A 578 -16.23 6.86 5.91
N ALA A 579 -15.93 6.11 6.98
CA ALA A 579 -16.92 5.62 7.92
C ALA A 579 -17.42 6.70 8.90
N GLU A 580 -16.55 7.61 9.36
CA GLU A 580 -16.94 8.69 10.28
C GLU A 580 -17.75 9.81 9.60
N THR A 581 -17.40 10.17 8.36
CA THR A 581 -17.96 11.35 7.69
C THR A 581 -19.07 11.01 6.69
N GLY A 582 -19.13 9.76 6.22
CA GLY A 582 -20.02 9.35 5.14
C GLY A 582 -19.64 9.93 3.77
N ASP A 583 -18.44 10.50 3.63
CA ASP A 583 -17.91 11.11 2.42
C ASP A 583 -17.81 10.08 1.28
N LYS A 584 -18.55 10.32 0.19
CA LYS A 584 -18.74 9.37 -0.91
C LYS A 584 -17.51 9.23 -1.80
N ASP A 585 -16.66 10.24 -1.86
CA ASP A 585 -15.46 10.20 -2.68
C ASP A 585 -14.38 9.39 -1.95
N TYR A 586 -14.27 9.58 -0.63
CA TYR A 586 -13.49 8.68 0.22
C TYR A 586 -13.97 7.23 0.17
N GLN A 587 -15.29 7.00 0.25
CA GLN A 587 -15.87 5.66 0.14
C GLN A 587 -15.55 5.01 -1.23
N SER A 588 -15.63 5.78 -2.31
CA SER A 588 -15.30 5.32 -3.66
C SER A 588 -13.81 5.01 -3.82
N ALA A 589 -12.92 5.89 -3.37
CA ALA A 589 -11.48 5.66 -3.42
C ALA A 589 -11.09 4.41 -2.63
N VAL A 590 -11.56 4.30 -1.38
CA VAL A 590 -11.26 3.18 -0.49
C VAL A 590 -11.71 1.84 -1.07
N ILE A 591 -12.94 1.74 -1.59
CA ILE A 591 -13.41 0.47 -2.17
C ILE A 591 -12.70 0.15 -3.49
N SER A 592 -12.34 1.16 -4.29
CA SER A 592 -11.55 0.96 -5.50
C SER A 592 -10.13 0.48 -5.20
N LEU A 593 -9.47 1.06 -4.20
CA LEU A 593 -8.12 0.69 -3.78
C LEU A 593 -8.10 -0.74 -3.25
N TRP A 594 -9.13 -1.12 -2.47
CA TRP A 594 -9.33 -2.51 -2.05
C TRP A 594 -9.54 -3.45 -3.24
N ASP A 595 -10.45 -3.10 -4.16
CA ASP A 595 -10.77 -3.91 -5.35
C ASP A 595 -9.54 -4.11 -6.25
N ASN A 596 -8.81 -3.04 -6.55
CA ASN A 596 -7.56 -3.12 -7.30
C ASN A 596 -6.55 -4.04 -6.60
N MET A 597 -6.37 -3.86 -5.30
CA MET A 597 -5.41 -4.66 -4.53
C MET A 597 -5.79 -6.13 -4.55
N VAL A 598 -7.02 -6.47 -4.16
CA VAL A 598 -7.49 -7.86 -4.02
C VAL A 598 -7.61 -8.59 -5.35
N ASN A 599 -8.00 -7.90 -6.43
CA ASN A 599 -8.25 -8.52 -7.72
C ASN A 599 -7.10 -8.37 -8.73
N ARG A 600 -6.01 -7.70 -8.36
CA ARG A 600 -4.84 -7.50 -9.26
C ARG A 600 -3.47 -7.60 -8.59
N LYS A 601 -3.35 -7.38 -7.27
CA LYS A 601 -2.06 -7.21 -6.58
C LYS A 601 -1.94 -7.95 -5.24
N TYR A 602 -2.76 -8.97 -5.02
CA TYR A 602 -2.85 -9.71 -3.76
C TYR A 602 -2.33 -11.14 -3.95
N TYR A 603 -1.36 -11.56 -3.14
CA TYR A 603 -0.79 -12.90 -3.23
C TYR A 603 -1.71 -13.94 -2.59
N LEU A 604 -1.64 -15.19 -3.06
CA LEU A 604 -2.40 -16.31 -2.50
C LEU A 604 -2.21 -16.50 -0.99
N THR A 605 -1.04 -16.15 -0.45
CA THR A 605 -0.74 -16.20 0.99
C THR A 605 -1.37 -15.05 1.79
N GLY A 606 -2.04 -14.12 1.12
CA GLY A 606 -2.58 -12.89 1.67
C GLY A 606 -1.56 -11.79 1.93
N GLY A 607 -0.34 -11.93 1.41
CA GLY A 607 0.68 -10.88 1.40
C GLY A 607 0.49 -9.87 0.27
N ILE A 608 1.10 -8.69 0.42
CA ILE A 608 1.09 -7.61 -0.58
C ILE A 608 2.46 -6.96 -0.73
N GLY A 609 2.71 -6.43 -1.93
CA GLY A 609 3.96 -5.82 -2.33
C GLY A 609 4.86 -6.81 -3.05
N SER A 610 5.00 -6.65 -4.38
CA SER A 610 5.87 -7.51 -5.20
C SER A 610 7.34 -7.16 -5.02
N GLY A 611 7.65 -5.96 -4.50
CA GLY A 611 9.01 -5.44 -4.35
C GLY A 611 9.65 -5.02 -5.67
N GLU A 612 8.85 -4.89 -6.73
CA GLU A 612 9.32 -4.29 -7.98
C GLU A 612 9.40 -2.77 -7.88
N THR A 613 8.62 -2.18 -6.98
CA THR A 613 8.84 -0.84 -6.42
C THR A 613 9.51 -0.96 -5.05
N SER A 614 10.06 0.14 -4.54
CA SER A 614 10.69 0.22 -3.20
C SER A 614 9.76 -0.30 -2.08
N GLU A 615 9.88 -1.59 -1.75
CA GLU A 615 9.08 -2.32 -0.74
C GLU A 615 7.56 -2.34 -1.06
N GLY A 616 7.20 -2.11 -2.32
CA GLY A 616 5.86 -1.69 -2.69
C GLY A 616 5.14 -2.58 -3.71
N PHE A 617 4.01 -2.06 -4.18
CA PHE A 617 3.20 -2.65 -5.23
C PHE A 617 3.88 -2.53 -6.59
N GLY A 618 3.89 -3.61 -7.38
CA GLY A 618 4.18 -3.56 -8.80
C GLY A 618 2.94 -3.25 -9.65
N PRO A 619 3.05 -3.34 -10.98
CA PRO A 619 1.91 -3.26 -11.89
C PRO A 619 0.84 -4.34 -11.60
N ASN A 620 -0.39 -4.12 -12.09
CA ASN A 620 -1.45 -5.12 -12.01
C ASN A 620 -0.99 -6.49 -12.56
N TYR A 621 -1.29 -7.56 -11.81
CA TYR A 621 -0.91 -8.96 -12.09
C TYR A 621 0.59 -9.27 -12.00
N SER A 622 1.42 -8.31 -11.59
CA SER A 622 2.85 -8.52 -11.37
C SER A 622 3.12 -9.15 -9.99
N LEU A 623 2.91 -10.46 -9.90
CA LEU A 623 2.96 -11.24 -8.65
C LEU A 623 4.06 -12.30 -8.72
N ARG A 624 5.32 -11.88 -8.84
CA ARG A 624 6.48 -12.80 -8.82
C ARG A 624 6.58 -13.55 -7.49
N ASN A 625 7.06 -14.79 -7.52
CA ASN A 625 7.11 -15.67 -6.34
C ASN A 625 8.22 -15.31 -5.34
N GLU A 626 9.29 -14.64 -5.80
CA GLU A 626 10.30 -13.99 -4.94
C GLU A 626 9.79 -12.65 -4.37
N ALA A 627 8.53 -12.63 -3.95
CA ALA A 627 7.78 -11.46 -3.51
C ALA A 627 8.44 -10.73 -2.33
N TYR A 628 8.12 -9.44 -2.17
CA TYR A 628 8.51 -8.69 -0.98
C TYR A 628 7.63 -9.08 0.21
N CYS A 629 6.31 -8.92 0.07
CA CYS A 629 5.31 -9.35 1.07
C CYS A 629 5.77 -9.06 2.51
N GLU A 630 6.06 -7.80 2.80
CA GLU A 630 6.60 -7.42 4.11
C GLU A 630 5.65 -7.86 5.25
N SER A 631 6.21 -8.30 6.37
CA SER A 631 5.39 -8.61 7.55
C SER A 631 4.58 -7.39 8.04
N CYS A 632 5.12 -6.17 7.97
CA CYS A 632 4.35 -4.96 8.27
C CYS A 632 3.22 -4.68 7.26
N SER A 633 3.43 -4.93 5.97
CA SER A 633 2.39 -4.68 4.97
C SER A 633 1.21 -5.64 5.19
N SER A 634 1.49 -6.86 5.65
CA SER A 634 0.48 -7.83 6.08
C SER A 634 -0.29 -7.34 7.32
N CYS A 635 0.38 -6.71 8.30
CA CYS A 635 -0.28 -6.09 9.46
C CYS A 635 -1.21 -4.93 9.03
N GLY A 636 -0.68 -4.00 8.22
CA GLY A 636 -1.46 -2.88 7.69
C GLY A 636 -2.65 -3.31 6.85
N LEU A 637 -2.50 -4.38 6.07
CA LEU A 637 -3.59 -4.95 5.28
C LEU A 637 -4.71 -5.53 6.16
N ILE A 638 -4.36 -6.20 7.26
CA ILE A 638 -5.35 -6.66 8.25
C ILE A 638 -6.12 -5.46 8.82
N PHE A 639 -5.43 -4.35 9.14
CA PHE A 639 -6.11 -3.14 9.65
C PHE A 639 -7.07 -2.57 8.63
N PHE A 640 -6.63 -2.40 7.38
CA PHE A 640 -7.45 -1.85 6.31
C PHE A 640 -8.71 -2.70 6.07
N GLN A 641 -8.56 -4.01 5.95
CA GLN A 641 -9.68 -4.94 5.74
C GLN A 641 -10.61 -4.99 6.96
N TYR A 642 -10.08 -4.91 8.17
CA TYR A 642 -10.88 -4.78 9.38
C TYR A 642 -11.73 -3.49 9.37
N LYS A 643 -11.18 -2.34 8.94
CA LYS A 643 -11.97 -1.10 8.81
C LYS A 643 -13.08 -1.20 7.77
N LEU A 644 -12.82 -1.90 6.67
CA LEU A 644 -13.85 -2.21 5.67
C LEU A 644 -14.94 -3.13 6.23
N ASN A 645 -14.58 -4.13 7.05
CA ASN A 645 -15.56 -4.95 7.75
C ASN A 645 -16.46 -4.10 8.66
N LEU A 646 -15.88 -3.17 9.42
CA LEU A 646 -16.64 -2.24 10.26
C LEU A 646 -17.58 -1.34 9.45
N ALA A 647 -17.12 -0.83 8.30
CA ALA A 647 -17.91 0.07 7.48
C ALA A 647 -19.03 -0.65 6.71
N TYR A 648 -18.74 -1.79 6.08
CA TYR A 648 -19.67 -2.45 5.15
C TYR A 648 -20.51 -3.55 5.78
N HIS A 649 -20.13 -4.05 6.96
CA HIS A 649 -20.77 -5.18 7.66
C HIS A 649 -20.76 -6.45 6.82
N ASP A 650 -19.67 -6.66 6.07
CA ASP A 650 -19.52 -7.73 5.09
C ASP A 650 -18.39 -8.67 5.49
N ALA A 651 -18.69 -9.97 5.52
CA ALA A 651 -17.77 -11.01 5.94
C ALA A 651 -16.58 -11.18 4.99
N ARG A 652 -16.70 -10.77 3.72
CA ARG A 652 -15.61 -10.94 2.72
C ARG A 652 -14.30 -10.29 3.15
N PHE A 653 -14.39 -9.19 3.90
CA PHE A 653 -13.21 -8.51 4.42
C PHE A 653 -12.56 -9.31 5.57
N ALA A 654 -13.37 -10.01 6.36
CA ALA A 654 -12.90 -10.94 7.39
C ALA A 654 -12.31 -12.22 6.82
N ASP A 655 -12.84 -12.71 5.70
CA ASP A 655 -12.24 -13.83 4.97
C ASP A 655 -10.81 -13.51 4.52
N LEU A 656 -10.59 -12.28 4.03
CA LEU A 656 -9.26 -11.87 3.57
C LEU A 656 -8.27 -11.66 4.71
N TYR A 657 -8.66 -10.98 5.81
CA TYR A 657 -7.73 -10.84 6.92
C TYR A 657 -7.48 -12.17 7.65
N GLU A 658 -8.43 -13.12 7.66
CA GLU A 658 -8.18 -14.50 8.08
C GLU A 658 -7.08 -15.13 7.21
N GLN A 659 -7.20 -15.02 5.89
CA GLN A 659 -6.20 -15.55 4.95
C GLN A 659 -4.81 -14.95 5.17
N THR A 660 -4.68 -13.62 5.26
CA THR A 660 -3.39 -12.96 5.56
C THR A 660 -2.84 -13.42 6.92
N MET A 661 -3.69 -13.49 7.94
CA MET A 661 -3.28 -13.81 9.30
C MET A 661 -2.76 -15.24 9.42
N TYR A 662 -3.50 -16.24 8.93
CA TYR A 662 -3.12 -17.65 9.04
C TYR A 662 -1.95 -18.07 8.14
N ASN A 663 -1.53 -17.23 7.19
CA ASN A 663 -0.51 -17.57 6.21
C ASN A 663 0.70 -16.62 6.26
N ALA A 664 0.60 -15.45 5.63
CA ALA A 664 1.70 -14.50 5.53
C ALA A 664 2.18 -14.03 6.91
N LEU A 665 1.25 -13.64 7.80
CA LEU A 665 1.63 -13.06 9.09
C LEU A 665 2.05 -14.12 10.13
N LEU A 666 1.28 -15.21 10.29
CA LEU A 666 1.61 -16.25 11.27
C LEU A 666 2.97 -16.90 10.99
N GLY A 667 3.35 -16.99 9.72
CA GLY A 667 4.66 -17.48 9.27
C GLY A 667 5.81 -16.48 9.36
N GLY A 668 5.51 -15.23 9.75
CA GLY A 668 6.47 -14.15 9.91
C GLY A 668 7.41 -14.34 11.10
N VAL A 669 7.11 -15.23 12.05
CA VAL A 669 8.01 -15.62 13.15
C VAL A 669 8.18 -17.14 13.12
N ASP A 670 9.39 -17.65 13.36
CA ASP A 670 9.62 -19.09 13.44
C ASP A 670 8.84 -19.74 14.60
N LEU A 671 8.74 -21.06 14.61
CA LEU A 671 7.99 -21.78 15.64
C LEU A 671 8.60 -21.61 17.03
N ALA A 672 9.92 -21.43 17.10
CA ALA A 672 10.68 -21.24 18.33
C ALA A 672 10.60 -19.79 18.89
N GLY A 673 10.18 -18.81 18.09
CA GLY A 673 10.13 -17.39 18.49
C GLY A 673 11.49 -16.74 18.60
N LYS A 674 12.47 -17.18 17.82
CA LYS A 674 13.85 -16.70 17.82
C LYS A 674 14.18 -15.81 16.63
N ASN A 675 13.49 -16.02 15.52
CA ASN A 675 13.75 -15.32 14.27
C ASN A 675 12.44 -14.88 13.60
N PHE A 676 12.51 -13.79 12.85
CA PHE A 676 11.39 -13.28 12.08
C PHE A 676 11.75 -13.04 10.61
N ALA A 677 10.73 -13.04 9.75
CA ALA A 677 10.84 -12.71 8.34
C ALA A 677 10.48 -11.24 8.13
N TYR A 678 11.40 -10.47 7.55
CA TYR A 678 11.05 -9.14 7.03
C TYR A 678 10.17 -9.30 5.78
N THR A 679 10.65 -10.08 4.80
CA THR A 679 9.94 -10.41 3.57
C THR A 679 9.32 -11.81 3.65
N ASN A 680 8.15 -12.01 3.03
CA ASN A 680 7.45 -13.30 2.99
C ASN A 680 7.25 -13.80 1.54
N PRO A 681 8.32 -14.16 0.83
CA PRO A 681 8.22 -14.71 -0.52
C PRO A 681 7.51 -16.08 -0.52
N LEU A 682 6.95 -16.45 -1.68
CA LEU A 682 6.27 -17.73 -1.91
C LEU A 682 7.26 -18.84 -2.31
N THR A 683 8.53 -18.49 -2.47
CA THR A 683 9.69 -19.40 -2.58
C THR A 683 10.72 -18.97 -1.56
N ASN A 684 11.36 -19.92 -0.85
CA ASN A 684 12.45 -19.71 0.12
C ASN A 684 12.28 -18.49 1.06
N THR A 685 11.96 -18.69 2.34
CA THR A 685 11.90 -17.58 3.30
C THR A 685 13.13 -17.55 4.22
N LEU A 686 13.78 -16.38 4.29
CA LEU A 686 14.82 -16.10 5.27
C LEU A 686 14.19 -15.52 6.54
N ARG A 687 14.58 -16.06 7.70
CA ARG A 687 14.29 -15.46 9.01
C ARG A 687 15.59 -15.09 9.71
N THR A 688 15.60 -13.92 10.34
CA THR A 688 16.76 -13.39 11.09
C THR A 688 16.35 -13.04 12.51
N PRO A 689 17.29 -13.03 13.48
CA PRO A 689 16.97 -12.68 14.86
C PRO A 689 16.58 -11.20 15.00
N TRP A 690 17.12 -10.34 14.14
CA TRP A 690 16.81 -8.92 14.06
C TRP A 690 16.99 -8.40 12.64
N HIS A 691 16.64 -7.13 12.38
CA HIS A 691 16.79 -6.50 11.06
C HIS A 691 17.20 -5.04 11.19
N VAL A 692 17.94 -4.49 10.21
CA VAL A 692 18.43 -3.09 10.21
C VAL A 692 17.31 -2.04 10.39
N CYS A 693 16.15 -2.31 9.80
CA CYS A 693 14.91 -1.59 9.98
C CYS A 693 13.93 -2.55 10.68
N PRO A 694 13.88 -2.59 12.02
CA PRO A 694 13.08 -3.59 12.72
C PRO A 694 11.60 -3.18 12.81
N CYS A 695 11.03 -2.52 11.80
CA CYS A 695 9.63 -2.08 11.78
C CYS A 695 8.62 -3.22 12.04
N CYS A 696 8.96 -4.46 11.67
CA CYS A 696 8.09 -5.63 11.83
C CYS A 696 8.07 -6.19 13.26
N VAL A 697 9.09 -5.93 14.07
CA VAL A 697 9.36 -6.72 15.28
C VAL A 697 8.27 -6.58 16.34
N GLY A 698 7.79 -5.34 16.56
CA GLY A 698 6.65 -5.05 17.43
C GLY A 698 5.31 -5.11 16.68
N ASN A 699 5.31 -4.94 15.36
CA ASN A 699 4.09 -4.93 14.56
C ASN A 699 3.42 -6.33 14.48
N ILE A 700 4.23 -7.39 14.39
CA ILE A 700 3.73 -8.78 14.38
C ILE A 700 3.02 -9.15 15.69
N PRO A 701 3.64 -9.06 16.88
CA PRO A 701 2.99 -9.45 18.13
C PRO A 701 1.78 -8.59 18.48
N ARG A 702 1.82 -7.26 18.29
CA ARG A 702 0.63 -6.43 18.54
C ARG A 702 -0.56 -6.85 17.67
N THR A 703 -0.30 -7.27 16.43
CA THR A 703 -1.38 -7.70 15.53
C THR A 703 -1.88 -9.09 15.92
N LEU A 704 -1.00 -10.07 16.09
CA LEU A 704 -1.42 -11.46 16.37
C LEU A 704 -2.07 -11.63 17.75
N LEU A 705 -1.68 -10.83 18.75
CA LEU A 705 -2.24 -10.91 20.10
C LEU A 705 -3.52 -10.06 20.30
N MET A 706 -3.90 -9.19 19.35
CA MET A 706 -5.19 -8.47 19.41
C MET A 706 -6.40 -9.33 19.02
N MET A 707 -6.39 -10.61 19.40
CA MET A 707 -7.36 -11.60 18.97
C MET A 707 -8.83 -11.20 19.24
N PRO A 708 -9.22 -10.61 20.38
CA PRO A 708 -10.58 -10.11 20.58
C PRO A 708 -11.04 -9.11 19.52
N THR A 709 -10.14 -8.21 19.08
CA THR A 709 -10.43 -7.17 18.07
C THR A 709 -10.78 -7.80 16.72
N TRP A 710 -10.05 -8.86 16.33
CA TRP A 710 -10.26 -9.52 15.04
C TRP A 710 -11.42 -10.52 15.06
N SER A 711 -11.71 -11.09 16.24
CA SER A 711 -12.73 -12.11 16.43
C SER A 711 -14.15 -11.55 16.49
N TYR A 712 -14.34 -10.35 17.04
CA TYR A 712 -15.67 -9.80 17.28
C TYR A 712 -15.78 -8.33 16.97
N VAL A 713 -16.93 -7.94 16.42
CA VAL A 713 -17.35 -6.53 16.28
C VAL A 713 -18.82 -6.39 16.67
N LYS A 714 -19.22 -5.22 17.15
CA LYS A 714 -20.58 -4.97 17.67
C LYS A 714 -21.36 -4.11 16.71
N GLY A 715 -22.64 -4.41 16.54
CA GLY A 715 -23.59 -3.53 15.87
C GLY A 715 -24.75 -3.17 16.79
N ASN A 716 -25.56 -2.19 16.39
CA ASN A 716 -26.74 -1.76 17.14
C ASN A 716 -27.75 -2.88 17.41
N LYS A 717 -27.72 -3.96 16.61
CA LYS A 717 -28.64 -5.10 16.71
C LYS A 717 -28.02 -6.34 17.38
N GLY A 718 -26.72 -6.35 17.65
CA GLY A 718 -26.06 -7.54 18.19
C GLY A 718 -24.56 -7.64 17.93
N LEU A 719 -24.05 -8.86 17.85
CA LEU A 719 -22.63 -9.18 17.83
C LEU A 719 -22.26 -10.00 16.59
N TYR A 720 -21.17 -9.62 15.93
CA TYR A 720 -20.59 -10.35 14.80
C TYR A 720 -19.41 -11.19 15.26
N VAL A 721 -19.37 -12.44 14.79
CA VAL A 721 -18.29 -13.40 15.02
C VAL A 721 -17.53 -13.57 13.70
N ASN A 722 -16.33 -13.03 13.67
CA ASN A 722 -15.48 -13.01 12.49
C ASN A 722 -14.43 -14.13 12.53
N MET A 723 -13.67 -14.31 13.61
CA MET A 723 -12.61 -15.35 13.65
C MET A 723 -13.06 -16.56 14.47
N PHE A 724 -12.63 -17.75 14.02
CA PHE A 724 -12.86 -19.01 14.71
C PHE A 724 -11.61 -19.43 15.47
N VAL A 725 -11.56 -19.04 16.73
CA VAL A 725 -10.45 -19.36 17.62
C VAL A 725 -10.99 -19.82 18.96
N GLY A 726 -10.59 -21.01 19.38
CA GLY A 726 -10.90 -21.52 20.71
C GLY A 726 -10.46 -20.50 21.78
N SER A 727 -11.41 -19.90 22.48
CA SER A 727 -11.16 -18.73 23.32
C SER A 727 -12.33 -18.42 24.25
N ARG A 728 -12.05 -17.66 25.30
CA ARG A 728 -13.04 -17.04 26.19
C ARG A 728 -12.78 -15.54 26.21
N ILE A 729 -13.74 -14.76 25.72
CA ILE A 729 -13.61 -13.32 25.51
C ILE A 729 -14.86 -12.61 26.04
N ASN A 730 -14.69 -11.58 26.88
CA ASN A 730 -15.76 -10.65 27.22
C ASN A 730 -15.82 -9.54 26.17
N VAL A 731 -16.93 -9.44 25.45
CA VAL A 731 -17.11 -8.45 24.36
C VAL A 731 -17.70 -7.12 24.85
N GLY A 732 -17.87 -6.97 26.16
CA GLY A 732 -18.53 -5.83 26.78
C GLY A 732 -20.04 -5.84 26.56
N LYS A 733 -20.63 -4.64 26.52
CA LYS A 733 -22.09 -4.48 26.40
C LYS A 733 -22.60 -4.79 24.99
N VAL A 734 -23.56 -5.71 24.90
CA VAL A 734 -24.39 -6.00 23.72
C VAL A 734 -25.84 -5.96 24.18
N ALA A 735 -26.70 -5.20 23.49
CA ALA A 735 -28.10 -4.99 23.90
C ALA A 735 -28.28 -4.62 25.39
N GLY A 736 -27.34 -3.83 25.93
CA GLY A 736 -27.36 -3.32 27.29
C GLY A 736 -26.84 -4.27 28.38
N THR A 737 -26.50 -5.52 28.08
CA THR A 737 -25.90 -6.49 29.02
C THR A 737 -24.46 -6.80 28.66
N ASN A 738 -23.59 -7.07 29.64
CA ASN A 738 -22.29 -7.65 29.35
C ASN A 738 -22.45 -9.07 28.77
N VAL A 739 -21.61 -9.44 27.81
CA VAL A 739 -21.64 -10.77 27.18
C VAL A 739 -20.23 -11.37 27.16
N GLU A 740 -20.10 -12.58 27.69
CA GLU A 740 -18.94 -13.45 27.47
C GLU A 740 -19.24 -14.40 26.29
N MET A 741 -18.27 -14.54 25.39
CA MET A 741 -18.30 -15.47 24.27
C MET A 741 -17.25 -16.54 24.50
N VAL A 742 -17.66 -17.81 24.46
CA VAL A 742 -16.75 -18.95 24.59
C VAL A 742 -16.80 -19.78 23.30
N GLN A 743 -15.71 -19.81 22.57
CA GLN A 743 -15.56 -20.68 21.41
C GLN A 743 -14.77 -21.94 21.78
N LYS A 744 -15.27 -23.11 21.37
CA LYS A 744 -14.56 -24.38 21.44
C LYS A 744 -14.43 -24.95 20.05
N THR A 745 -13.20 -24.98 19.53
CA THR A 745 -12.92 -25.44 18.17
C THR A 745 -11.46 -25.86 18.02
N ASN A 746 -11.21 -26.79 17.10
CA ASN A 746 -9.88 -27.13 16.60
C ASN A 746 -9.57 -26.44 15.25
N TYR A 747 -10.33 -25.42 14.86
CA TYR A 747 -10.03 -24.59 13.69
C TYR A 747 -8.59 -24.03 13.80
N PRO A 748 -7.77 -24.07 12.73
CA PRO A 748 -8.09 -24.35 11.34
C PRO A 748 -7.96 -25.83 10.91
N TRP A 749 -7.79 -26.76 11.85
CA TRP A 749 -7.61 -28.19 11.55
C TRP A 749 -8.92 -28.93 11.32
N SER A 750 -10.02 -28.38 11.83
CA SER A 750 -11.37 -28.92 11.67
C SER A 750 -12.36 -27.77 11.51
N GLY A 751 -13.39 -27.97 10.69
CA GLY A 751 -14.47 -27.00 10.50
C GLY A 751 -15.51 -26.98 11.63
N LYS A 752 -15.39 -27.83 12.65
CA LYS A 752 -16.34 -27.89 13.77
C LYS A 752 -16.09 -26.74 14.73
N VAL A 753 -17.10 -25.91 14.92
CA VAL A 753 -17.05 -24.73 15.80
C VAL A 753 -18.26 -24.76 16.73
N GLY A 754 -18.00 -24.71 18.04
CA GLY A 754 -19.03 -24.46 19.05
C GLY A 754 -18.84 -23.07 19.67
N ILE A 755 -19.91 -22.28 19.75
CA ILE A 755 -19.92 -20.91 20.28
C ILE A 755 -20.97 -20.86 21.39
N THR A 756 -20.53 -20.65 22.63
CA THR A 756 -21.42 -20.43 23.78
C THR A 756 -21.57 -18.93 24.01
N VAL A 757 -22.81 -18.49 24.18
CA VAL A 757 -23.20 -17.09 24.41
C VAL A 757 -23.61 -16.94 25.86
N ASN A 758 -22.85 -16.15 26.63
CA ASN A 758 -23.06 -15.96 28.06
C ASN A 758 -23.39 -14.50 28.38
N PRO A 759 -24.63 -14.04 28.12
CA PRO A 759 -25.05 -12.73 28.59
C PRO A 759 -25.25 -12.76 30.11
N GLU A 760 -24.81 -11.70 30.79
CA GLU A 760 -24.99 -11.52 32.24
C GLU A 760 -26.48 -11.50 32.62
N GLU A 761 -27.31 -10.83 31.81
CA GLU A 761 -28.76 -10.90 31.89
C GLU A 761 -29.35 -11.37 30.56
N ALA A 762 -30.43 -12.17 30.62
CA ALA A 762 -31.12 -12.59 29.40
C ALA A 762 -31.59 -11.37 28.58
N ARG A 763 -31.24 -11.36 27.29
CA ARG A 763 -31.55 -10.26 26.36
C ARG A 763 -31.74 -10.78 24.95
N THR A 764 -32.60 -10.09 24.19
CA THR A 764 -32.80 -10.37 22.77
C THR A 764 -31.82 -9.57 21.93
N PHE A 765 -31.02 -10.27 21.13
CA PHE A 765 -30.12 -9.67 20.14
C PHE A 765 -29.75 -10.68 19.06
N SER A 766 -29.12 -10.19 17.98
CA SER A 766 -28.62 -11.01 16.88
C SER A 766 -27.18 -11.45 17.12
N VAL A 767 -26.86 -12.71 16.85
CA VAL A 767 -25.48 -13.18 16.67
C VAL A 767 -25.29 -13.46 15.18
N TYR A 768 -24.33 -12.76 14.57
CA TYR A 768 -23.96 -12.86 13.16
C TYR A 768 -22.69 -13.72 13.06
N VAL A 769 -22.81 -14.99 12.67
CA VAL A 769 -21.67 -15.91 12.57
C VAL A 769 -21.16 -15.95 11.14
N ARG A 770 -19.89 -15.61 10.90
CA ARG A 770 -19.33 -15.64 9.55
C ARG A 770 -19.45 -17.04 8.93
N ILE A 771 -19.82 -17.12 7.65
CA ILE A 771 -19.74 -18.31 6.83
C ILE A 771 -18.67 -18.01 5.78
N PRO A 772 -17.45 -18.58 5.90
CA PRO A 772 -16.33 -18.14 5.08
C PRO A 772 -16.58 -18.31 3.59
N ASP A 773 -16.30 -17.26 2.81
CA ASP A 773 -16.22 -17.31 1.35
C ASP A 773 -14.75 -17.45 0.92
N ARG A 774 -14.49 -18.37 -0.01
CA ARG A 774 -13.15 -18.62 -0.56
C ARG A 774 -12.94 -18.01 -1.95
N ASN A 775 -13.95 -17.34 -2.51
CA ASN A 775 -13.90 -16.67 -3.81
C ASN A 775 -13.79 -15.14 -3.70
N THR A 776 -13.14 -14.63 -2.64
CA THR A 776 -13.03 -13.18 -2.38
C THR A 776 -12.12 -12.43 -3.35
N SER A 777 -11.29 -13.14 -4.12
CA SER A 777 -10.40 -12.58 -5.15
C SER A 777 -10.64 -13.26 -6.50
N GLU A 778 -10.69 -12.47 -7.57
CA GLU A 778 -10.75 -12.95 -8.95
C GLU A 778 -9.41 -13.55 -9.45
N LEU A 779 -8.34 -13.46 -8.66
CA LEU A 779 -6.99 -13.91 -9.06
C LEU A 779 -6.80 -15.42 -8.99
N TYR A 780 -7.64 -16.13 -8.22
CA TYR A 780 -7.40 -17.52 -7.86
C TYR A 780 -8.67 -18.34 -7.95
N THR A 781 -8.59 -19.48 -8.64
CA THR A 781 -9.69 -20.44 -8.77
C THR A 781 -9.33 -21.73 -8.05
N GLU A 782 -10.21 -22.17 -7.16
CA GLU A 782 -10.00 -23.35 -6.31
C GLU A 782 -10.82 -24.55 -6.81
N THR A 783 -10.20 -25.74 -6.83
CA THR A 783 -10.86 -27.01 -7.21
C THR A 783 -10.62 -28.09 -6.15
N PRO A 784 -11.66 -28.72 -5.61
CA PRO A 784 -13.09 -28.41 -5.80
C PRO A 784 -13.46 -27.05 -5.19
N ALA A 785 -14.57 -26.47 -5.64
CA ALA A 785 -15.15 -25.30 -4.98
C ALA A 785 -15.71 -25.71 -3.61
N VAL A 786 -15.37 -24.96 -2.56
CA VAL A 786 -15.82 -25.20 -1.17
C VAL A 786 -16.52 -23.95 -0.68
N SER A 787 -17.78 -24.07 -0.23
CA SER A 787 -18.57 -22.93 0.25
C SER A 787 -19.66 -23.36 1.23
N GLY A 788 -20.18 -22.38 1.98
CA GLY A 788 -21.31 -22.58 2.89
C GLY A 788 -20.94 -23.30 4.19
N MET A 789 -21.91 -24.04 4.75
CA MET A 789 -21.78 -24.80 5.99
C MET A 789 -22.42 -26.19 5.83
N LYS A 790 -21.81 -27.21 6.43
CA LYS A 790 -22.32 -28.60 6.45
C LYS A 790 -23.49 -28.75 7.42
N SER A 791 -23.44 -28.07 8.57
CA SER A 791 -24.51 -28.07 9.58
C SER A 791 -24.51 -26.78 10.39
N PHE A 792 -25.67 -26.44 10.95
CA PHE A 792 -25.84 -25.32 11.88
C PHE A 792 -26.99 -25.61 12.85
N SER A 793 -26.74 -25.48 14.14
CA SER A 793 -27.72 -25.74 15.19
C SER A 793 -27.61 -24.74 16.34
N VAL A 794 -28.71 -24.53 17.06
CA VAL A 794 -28.75 -23.72 18.27
C VAL A 794 -29.43 -24.52 19.37
N ASN A 795 -28.73 -24.73 20.48
CA ASN A 795 -29.14 -25.61 21.58
C ASN A 795 -29.58 -27.00 21.08
N ASP A 796 -28.70 -27.66 20.31
CA ASP A 796 -28.89 -28.99 19.71
C ASP A 796 -30.09 -29.12 18.74
N ARG A 797 -30.69 -28.00 18.33
CA ARG A 797 -31.75 -27.97 17.33
C ARG A 797 -31.21 -27.40 16.03
N GLU A 798 -31.29 -28.19 14.97
CA GLU A 798 -30.90 -27.75 13.63
C GLU A 798 -31.71 -26.52 13.20
N VAL A 799 -31.03 -25.51 12.67
CA VAL A 799 -31.67 -24.32 12.12
C VAL A 799 -31.04 -23.96 10.78
N LYS A 800 -31.83 -23.35 9.90
CA LYS A 800 -31.37 -22.82 8.62
C LYS A 800 -31.35 -21.29 8.70
N PRO A 801 -30.26 -20.67 9.19
CA PRO A 801 -30.19 -19.23 9.34
C PRO A 801 -30.16 -18.55 7.97
N ARG A 802 -30.71 -17.34 7.90
CA ARG A 802 -30.54 -16.47 6.72
C ARG A 802 -29.09 -16.01 6.64
N ILE A 803 -28.52 -16.00 5.44
CA ILE A 803 -27.17 -15.47 5.19
C ILE A 803 -27.24 -13.99 4.80
N GLU A 804 -26.80 -13.15 5.73
CA GLU A 804 -26.52 -11.71 5.73
C GLU A 804 -25.13 -11.30 5.26
N LYS A 805 -24.84 -10.99 3.99
CA LYS A 805 -23.47 -10.56 3.58
C LYS A 805 -22.35 -11.48 4.11
N GLY A 806 -22.55 -12.79 3.94
CA GLY A 806 -21.64 -13.83 4.44
C GLY A 806 -21.78 -14.14 5.94
N TYR A 807 -22.79 -13.65 6.64
CA TYR A 807 -23.07 -14.02 8.04
C TYR A 807 -24.37 -14.83 8.19
N ALA A 808 -24.32 -15.98 8.86
CA ALA A 808 -25.48 -16.66 9.38
C ALA A 808 -26.07 -15.86 10.56
N VAL A 809 -27.31 -15.39 10.42
CA VAL A 809 -27.94 -14.50 11.41
C VAL A 809 -28.89 -15.28 12.32
N VAL A 810 -28.62 -15.25 13.63
CA VAL A 810 -29.47 -15.85 14.66
C VAL A 810 -29.97 -14.78 15.61
N THR A 811 -31.27 -14.49 15.58
CA THR A 811 -31.91 -13.52 16.50
C THR A 811 -32.83 -14.23 17.46
N ARG A 812 -32.56 -14.10 18.76
CA ARG A 812 -33.36 -14.71 19.84
C ARG A 812 -33.08 -14.03 21.17
N GLU A 813 -33.86 -14.38 22.18
CA GLU A 813 -33.45 -14.18 23.57
C GLU A 813 -32.32 -15.17 23.87
N TRP A 814 -31.17 -14.63 24.26
CA TRP A 814 -30.00 -15.40 24.69
C TRP A 814 -29.95 -15.49 26.20
N LYS A 815 -29.67 -16.68 26.73
CA LYS A 815 -29.43 -16.95 28.15
C LYS A 815 -28.04 -17.55 28.32
N ALA A 816 -27.45 -17.38 29.51
CA ALA A 816 -26.15 -17.97 29.79
C ALA A 816 -26.15 -19.48 29.51
N GLY A 817 -25.14 -19.94 28.76
CA GLY A 817 -25.02 -21.33 28.32
C GLY A 817 -25.71 -21.67 27.00
N ASP A 818 -26.47 -20.75 26.39
CA ASP A 818 -27.00 -20.97 25.03
C ASP A 818 -25.84 -21.15 24.04
N ARG A 819 -26.01 -22.07 23.08
CA ARG A 819 -24.92 -22.53 22.23
C ARG A 819 -25.32 -22.59 20.76
N ILE A 820 -24.42 -22.12 19.90
CA ILE A 820 -24.44 -22.29 18.45
C ILE A 820 -23.37 -23.33 18.09
N ASP A 821 -23.73 -24.35 17.33
CA ASP A 821 -22.77 -25.30 16.75
C ASP A 821 -22.90 -25.27 15.24
N LEU A 822 -21.76 -25.14 14.55
CA LEU A 822 -21.66 -25.20 13.10
C LEU A 822 -20.49 -26.06 12.63
N GLU A 823 -20.63 -26.64 11.45
CA GLU A 823 -19.54 -27.35 10.77
C GLU A 823 -19.27 -26.72 9.40
N LEU A 824 -18.09 -26.15 9.24
CA LEU A 824 -17.61 -25.61 7.98
C LEU A 824 -17.03 -26.73 7.11
N PRO A 825 -17.28 -26.73 5.79
CA PRO A 825 -16.65 -27.69 4.89
C PRO A 825 -15.14 -27.42 4.79
N MET A 826 -14.34 -28.47 4.87
CA MET A 826 -12.88 -28.42 4.85
C MET A 826 -12.38 -29.55 3.95
N GLU A 827 -11.93 -29.22 2.74
CA GLU A 827 -11.49 -30.19 1.73
C GLU A 827 -10.11 -29.77 1.19
N PRO A 828 -9.23 -30.71 0.80
CA PRO A 828 -8.00 -30.37 0.11
C PRO A 828 -8.32 -29.81 -1.29
N GLN A 829 -7.78 -28.64 -1.60
CA GLN A 829 -8.04 -27.94 -2.85
C GLN A 829 -6.73 -27.70 -3.62
N ARG A 830 -6.83 -27.78 -4.95
CA ARG A 830 -5.83 -27.25 -5.90
C ARG A 830 -6.25 -25.85 -6.31
N VAL A 831 -5.29 -24.94 -6.37
CA VAL A 831 -5.51 -23.54 -6.74
C VAL A 831 -4.80 -23.24 -8.04
N LYS A 832 -5.51 -22.61 -8.97
CA LYS A 832 -4.98 -22.09 -10.23
C LYS A 832 -5.03 -20.56 -10.21
N ALA A 833 -3.94 -19.92 -10.61
CA ALA A 833 -3.87 -18.47 -10.77
C ALA A 833 -4.50 -18.01 -12.10
N ASP A 834 -4.96 -16.77 -12.13
CA ASP A 834 -5.33 -16.05 -13.36
C ASP A 834 -4.14 -16.01 -14.34
N SER A 835 -4.40 -16.24 -15.64
CA SER A 835 -3.36 -16.36 -16.68
C SER A 835 -2.60 -15.06 -16.98
N ARG A 836 -3.06 -13.92 -16.45
CA ARG A 836 -2.33 -12.64 -16.47
C ARG A 836 -1.18 -12.63 -15.47
N ILE A 837 -1.24 -13.44 -14.41
CA ILE A 837 -0.12 -13.63 -13.48
C ILE A 837 0.91 -14.55 -14.14
N LYS A 838 1.86 -13.94 -14.86
CA LYS A 838 2.84 -14.69 -15.66
C LYS A 838 3.74 -15.60 -14.83
N ALA A 839 3.98 -15.26 -13.57
CA ALA A 839 4.80 -16.06 -12.66
C ALA A 839 4.19 -17.43 -12.31
N ASP A 840 2.86 -17.57 -12.43
CA ASP A 840 2.11 -18.73 -11.94
C ASP A 840 1.41 -19.51 -13.07
N VAL A 841 1.72 -19.20 -14.34
CA VAL A 841 1.24 -19.96 -15.49
C VAL A 841 1.77 -21.40 -15.41
N ASP A 842 0.88 -22.37 -15.66
CA ASP A 842 1.16 -23.81 -15.56
C ASP A 842 1.62 -24.27 -14.17
N LEU A 843 1.38 -23.46 -13.12
CA LEU A 843 1.62 -23.85 -11.74
C LEU A 843 0.31 -24.15 -10.99
N VAL A 844 0.44 -24.91 -9.90
CA VAL A 844 -0.64 -25.25 -8.98
C VAL A 844 -0.19 -25.04 -7.53
N ALA A 845 -1.06 -24.45 -6.72
CA ALA A 845 -0.88 -24.33 -5.28
C ALA A 845 -1.93 -25.18 -4.54
N LEU A 846 -1.73 -25.38 -3.23
CA LEU A 846 -2.57 -26.26 -2.42
C LEU A 846 -3.18 -25.52 -1.23
N LYS A 847 -4.44 -25.82 -0.90
CA LYS A 847 -5.18 -25.23 0.23
C LYS A 847 -5.97 -26.27 1.03
N TYR A 848 -6.19 -25.97 2.30
CA TYR A 848 -7.15 -26.66 3.17
C TYR A 848 -7.75 -25.66 4.17
N GLY A 849 -9.04 -25.33 4.01
CA GLY A 849 -9.67 -24.27 4.79
C GLY A 849 -8.97 -22.91 4.59
N PRO A 850 -8.59 -22.18 5.66
CA PRO A 850 -7.89 -20.90 5.53
C PRO A 850 -6.39 -21.06 5.22
N LEU A 851 -5.86 -22.28 5.24
CA LEU A 851 -4.42 -22.54 5.12
C LEU A 851 -4.00 -22.76 3.67
N VAL A 852 -2.98 -22.03 3.24
CA VAL A 852 -2.16 -22.31 2.07
C VAL A 852 -1.06 -23.27 2.47
N TYR A 853 -0.69 -24.17 1.57
CA TYR A 853 0.33 -25.21 1.80
C TYR A 853 1.61 -24.93 1.03
N ASN A 854 2.71 -25.50 1.53
CA ASN A 854 4.04 -25.36 0.99
C ASN A 854 4.73 -26.73 0.96
N VAL A 855 5.51 -27.01 -0.09
CA VAL A 855 6.39 -28.19 -0.20
C VAL A 855 7.84 -27.80 0.11
N GLU A 856 8.56 -28.66 0.84
CA GLU A 856 9.92 -28.39 1.31
C GLU A 856 10.91 -29.51 0.95
N THR A 857 12.18 -29.16 0.80
CA THR A 857 13.26 -30.16 0.63
C THR A 857 13.51 -31.00 1.87
N ALA A 858 12.96 -30.59 3.02
CA ALA A 858 12.95 -31.39 4.25
C ALA A 858 12.11 -32.67 4.11
N ASP A 859 11.13 -32.68 3.20
CA ASP A 859 10.18 -33.78 3.04
C ASP A 859 10.38 -34.57 1.74
N GLN A 860 11.01 -33.96 0.73
CA GLN A 860 11.25 -34.59 -0.57
C GLN A 860 12.54 -34.07 -1.23
N HIS A 861 13.19 -34.91 -2.05
CA HIS A 861 14.52 -34.59 -2.60
C HIS A 861 14.54 -33.59 -3.77
N ASN A 862 13.45 -33.50 -4.53
CA ASN A 862 13.37 -32.67 -5.73
C ASN A 862 12.03 -31.93 -5.78
N LEU A 863 12.06 -30.60 -5.73
CA LEU A 863 10.87 -29.77 -5.82
C LEU A 863 10.49 -29.42 -7.26
N ASP A 864 11.36 -29.62 -8.25
CA ASP A 864 11.13 -29.22 -9.65
C ASP A 864 10.24 -30.18 -10.45
N GLN A 865 9.64 -31.14 -9.77
CA GLN A 865 8.69 -32.10 -10.31
C GLN A 865 7.28 -31.49 -10.47
N ALA A 866 6.52 -32.04 -11.42
CA ALA A 866 5.10 -31.75 -11.53
C ALA A 866 4.31 -32.53 -10.47
N LEU A 867 3.30 -31.88 -9.89
CA LEU A 867 2.35 -32.54 -9.00
C LEU A 867 1.40 -33.40 -9.84
N SER A 868 1.21 -34.67 -9.47
CA SER A 868 0.27 -35.54 -10.17
C SER A 868 -1.20 -35.19 -9.90
N ASP A 869 -2.09 -35.69 -10.76
CA ASP A 869 -3.54 -35.67 -10.58
C ASP A 869 -4.06 -36.60 -9.47
N ALA A 870 -3.19 -37.35 -8.79
CA ALA A 870 -3.58 -38.27 -7.72
C ALA A 870 -4.35 -37.53 -6.60
N PRO A 871 -5.34 -38.20 -5.96
CA PRO A 871 -6.10 -37.61 -4.85
C PRO A 871 -5.18 -37.14 -3.71
N LEU A 872 -5.44 -35.94 -3.22
CA LEU A 872 -4.79 -35.39 -2.03
C LEU A 872 -5.48 -35.91 -0.78
N LYS A 873 -4.71 -36.15 0.28
CA LYS A 873 -5.24 -36.63 1.57
C LYS A 873 -4.70 -35.78 2.70
N MET A 874 -5.58 -35.42 3.63
CA MET A 874 -5.20 -34.71 4.85
C MET A 874 -4.90 -35.72 5.95
N GLU A 875 -3.82 -35.48 6.69
CA GLU A 875 -3.38 -36.31 7.81
C GLU A 875 -2.93 -35.43 8.98
N TRP A 876 -3.49 -35.68 10.17
CA TRP A 876 -3.00 -35.04 11.38
C TRP A 876 -1.65 -35.64 11.80
N ARG A 877 -0.62 -34.79 11.92
CA ARG A 877 0.74 -35.18 12.28
C ARG A 877 1.17 -34.48 13.58
N PRO A 878 0.93 -35.10 14.75
CA PRO A 878 1.28 -34.49 16.05
C PRO A 878 2.79 -34.41 16.27
N ASP A 879 3.56 -35.24 15.58
CA ASP A 879 5.02 -35.34 15.65
C ASP A 879 5.76 -34.32 14.75
N LEU A 880 5.03 -33.60 13.90
CA LEU A 880 5.59 -32.70 12.90
C LEU A 880 5.26 -31.25 13.22
N LEU A 881 6.29 -30.39 13.28
CA LEU A 881 6.15 -28.92 13.37
C LEU A 881 5.21 -28.45 14.51
N GLY A 882 5.23 -29.14 15.65
CA GLY A 882 4.38 -28.81 16.80
C GLY A 882 2.92 -29.26 16.68
N GLY A 883 2.60 -30.12 15.70
CA GLY A 883 1.26 -30.63 15.44
C GLY A 883 0.56 -29.89 14.31
N VAL A 884 0.53 -30.49 13.12
CA VAL A 884 -0.06 -29.88 11.92
C VAL A 884 -0.96 -30.84 11.17
N MET A 885 -1.94 -30.29 10.45
CA MET A 885 -2.66 -31.03 9.41
C MET A 885 -1.80 -31.01 8.13
N ALA A 886 -1.10 -32.10 7.84
CA ALA A 886 -0.27 -32.25 6.65
C ALA A 886 -1.09 -32.76 5.46
N MET A 887 -0.64 -32.45 4.25
CA MET A 887 -1.27 -32.90 3.01
C MET A 887 -0.34 -33.85 2.28
N SER A 888 -0.81 -35.07 2.01
CA SER A 888 -0.08 -36.07 1.23
C SER A 888 -0.66 -36.21 -0.18
N GLY A 889 0.22 -36.53 -1.14
CA GLY A 889 -0.11 -36.78 -2.53
C GLY A 889 1.02 -37.53 -3.24
N LYS A 890 1.11 -37.39 -4.55
CA LYS A 890 2.21 -37.93 -5.36
C LYS A 890 2.74 -36.91 -6.34
N TRP A 891 4.05 -36.96 -6.57
CA TRP A 891 4.68 -36.34 -7.74
C TRP A 891 4.38 -37.15 -9.00
N GLN A 892 4.60 -36.54 -10.18
CA GLN A 892 4.36 -37.17 -11.48
C GLN A 892 5.16 -38.47 -11.69
N ASP A 893 6.35 -38.57 -11.10
CA ASP A 893 7.20 -39.78 -11.15
C ASP A 893 6.70 -40.91 -10.23
N GLY A 894 5.60 -40.67 -9.50
CA GLY A 894 4.98 -41.60 -8.56
C GLY A 894 5.55 -41.55 -7.14
N THR A 895 6.59 -40.75 -6.89
CA THR A 895 7.15 -40.58 -5.53
C THR A 895 6.17 -39.84 -4.62
N PRO A 896 6.18 -40.13 -3.30
CA PRO A 896 5.30 -39.45 -2.35
C PRO A 896 5.58 -37.94 -2.29
N MET A 897 4.52 -37.14 -2.20
CA MET A 897 4.58 -35.71 -1.92
C MET A 897 4.01 -35.44 -0.52
N LEU A 898 4.70 -34.62 0.26
CA LEU A 898 4.21 -34.09 1.51
C LEU A 898 4.27 -32.55 1.49
N ALA A 899 3.15 -31.92 1.79
CA ALA A 899 3.03 -30.48 1.98
C ALA A 899 2.60 -30.15 3.41
N VAL A 900 3.13 -29.06 3.94
CA VAL A 900 2.85 -28.54 5.28
C VAL A 900 2.21 -27.16 5.19
N PRO A 901 1.47 -26.69 6.21
CA PRO A 901 0.94 -25.33 6.22
C PRO A 901 2.04 -24.27 5.99
N ASN A 902 1.77 -23.30 5.13
CA ASN A 902 2.75 -22.29 4.69
C ASN A 902 3.32 -21.46 5.85
N TYR A 903 2.55 -21.24 6.92
CA TYR A 903 3.07 -20.53 8.09
C TYR A 903 4.22 -21.29 8.76
N ALA A 904 4.26 -22.62 8.64
CA ALA A 904 5.24 -23.49 9.28
C ALA A 904 6.49 -23.76 8.41
N ARG A 905 6.55 -23.19 7.20
CA ARG A 905 7.70 -23.32 6.28
C ARG A 905 9.02 -22.88 6.92
N MET A 906 10.12 -23.42 6.44
CA MET A 906 11.51 -23.09 6.76
C MET A 906 11.84 -23.20 8.26
N ASN A 907 11.22 -24.14 8.97
CA ASN A 907 11.52 -24.44 10.39
C ASN A 907 12.41 -25.69 10.58
N ARG A 908 12.71 -26.42 9.51
CA ARG A 908 13.44 -27.70 9.54
C ARG A 908 14.63 -27.77 8.59
N ILE A 909 14.82 -26.73 7.78
CA ILE A 909 15.90 -26.63 6.81
C ILE A 909 16.99 -25.77 7.45
N GLU A 910 18.19 -26.32 7.58
CA GLU A 910 19.32 -25.57 8.11
C GLU A 910 19.67 -24.42 7.14
N VAL A 911 19.62 -23.19 7.66
CA VAL A 911 20.10 -22.01 6.96
C VAL A 911 21.62 -21.92 7.17
N PRO A 912 22.45 -21.75 6.12
CA PRO A 912 23.91 -21.71 6.28
C PRO A 912 24.36 -20.67 7.32
N LYS A 913 25.34 -21.04 8.17
CA LYS A 913 25.86 -20.17 9.26
C LYS A 913 26.31 -18.78 8.81
N GLU A 914 26.73 -18.63 7.54
CA GLU A 914 27.13 -17.35 6.96
C GLU A 914 25.96 -16.37 6.75
N GLN A 915 24.71 -16.85 6.81
CA GLN A 915 23.48 -16.03 6.80
C GLN A 915 22.95 -15.73 8.21
N THR A 916 23.55 -16.32 9.25
CA THR A 916 23.12 -16.22 10.66
C THR A 916 24.24 -15.76 11.60
N ALA A 917 25.40 -15.34 11.08
CA ALA A 917 26.55 -14.94 11.89
C ALA A 917 26.26 -13.67 12.73
N GLU A 918 26.55 -13.82 14.02
CA GLU A 918 26.20 -12.99 15.17
C GLU A 918 26.89 -11.61 15.22
N ASP A 919 26.28 -10.74 16.01
CA ASP A 919 26.41 -9.30 16.10
C ASP A 919 27.74 -8.73 16.66
N PRO A 920 28.33 -7.64 16.09
CA PRO A 920 29.20 -6.77 16.89
C PRO A 920 28.64 -5.38 17.30
N SER A 921 27.42 -4.98 16.88
CA SER A 921 26.52 -3.89 17.44
C SER A 921 25.32 -3.51 16.52
N VAL A 922 25.04 -4.36 15.53
CA VAL A 922 23.83 -4.62 14.75
C VAL A 922 23.66 -3.78 13.50
N ASN A 923 23.96 -4.42 12.37
CA ASN A 923 23.22 -4.23 11.12
C ASN A 923 23.14 -5.58 10.38
N TYR A 924 21.95 -6.18 10.33
CA TYR A 924 21.72 -7.40 9.55
C TYR A 924 20.50 -7.24 8.65
N ALA A 925 20.75 -6.81 7.42
CA ALA A 925 19.85 -6.95 6.27
C ALA A 925 20.66 -7.35 5.02
N PRO A 926 20.14 -8.23 4.16
CA PRO A 926 20.59 -8.30 2.77
C PRO A 926 20.06 -7.06 2.03
N GLY A 927 20.82 -5.95 2.05
CA GLY A 927 20.37 -4.73 1.38
C GLY A 927 21.09 -3.45 1.79
N SER A 928 21.53 -3.36 3.04
CA SER A 928 22.17 -2.15 3.56
C SER A 928 23.69 -2.31 3.65
N THR A 929 24.44 -1.79 2.68
CA THR A 929 25.83 -1.41 2.92
C THR A 929 25.89 0.07 3.21
N THR A 930 25.89 0.44 4.49
CA THR A 930 26.62 1.62 4.94
C THR A 930 28.10 1.24 5.02
N ASN A 931 28.75 1.14 3.86
CA ASN A 931 30.19 1.34 3.69
C ASN A 931 30.47 1.41 2.20
N ALA A 932 30.48 2.63 1.68
CA ALA A 932 31.07 2.95 0.39
C ALA A 932 32.57 2.68 0.46
N ALA A 933 33.04 1.58 -0.15
CA ALA A 933 34.37 1.41 -0.79
C ALA A 933 34.73 -0.08 -1.04
N ALA A 934 33.85 -0.90 -1.62
CA ALA A 934 34.28 -2.16 -2.23
C ALA A 934 33.25 -2.67 -3.25
N ASN A 935 33.55 -2.42 -4.52
CA ASN A 935 33.01 -3.05 -5.75
C ASN A 935 31.58 -3.68 -5.67
N PRO A 936 30.52 -2.91 -6.02
CA PRO A 936 29.12 -3.33 -6.02
C PRO A 936 28.82 -4.60 -6.85
N ALA A 937 29.59 -4.83 -7.92
CA ALA A 937 29.43 -5.98 -8.79
C ALA A 937 29.78 -7.31 -8.08
N ALA A 938 30.70 -7.30 -7.11
CA ALA A 938 31.08 -8.49 -6.35
C ALA A 938 30.01 -8.92 -5.34
N ALA A 939 29.34 -7.94 -4.70
CA ALA A 939 28.24 -8.18 -3.77
C ALA A 939 26.96 -8.67 -4.50
N ALA A 940 26.67 -8.13 -5.69
CA ALA A 940 25.58 -8.61 -6.54
C ALA A 940 25.85 -10.04 -7.07
N ASN A 941 27.10 -10.36 -7.41
CA ASN A 941 27.48 -11.72 -7.82
C ASN A 941 27.46 -12.72 -6.65
N GLN A 942 27.88 -12.33 -5.44
CA GLN A 942 27.75 -13.18 -4.24
C GLN A 942 26.29 -13.40 -3.82
N ARG A 943 25.40 -12.40 -3.98
CA ARG A 943 23.95 -12.53 -3.78
C ARG A 943 23.29 -13.52 -4.76
N ARG A 944 23.78 -13.60 -6.00
CA ARG A 944 23.29 -14.54 -7.02
C ARG A 944 23.71 -16.00 -6.81
N ILE A 945 24.62 -16.27 -5.88
CA ILE A 945 25.25 -17.59 -5.73
C ILE A 945 24.72 -18.37 -4.52
N ARG A 946 24.11 -17.75 -3.50
CA ARG A 946 23.86 -18.41 -2.19
C ARG A 946 22.41 -18.85 -1.85
N MET A 947 21.44 -18.70 -2.76
CA MET A 947 20.09 -19.32 -2.66
C MET A 947 19.59 -19.87 -4.01
N ARG A 948 20.49 -20.39 -4.87
CA ARG A 948 20.08 -20.92 -6.19
C ARG A 948 19.19 -22.17 -6.11
N THR A 949 19.21 -22.90 -5.00
CA THR A 949 18.38 -24.09 -4.83
C THR A 949 17.08 -23.70 -4.13
N VAL A 950 15.94 -23.95 -4.77
CA VAL A 950 14.62 -23.81 -4.14
C VAL A 950 14.48 -24.90 -3.08
N GLN A 951 14.35 -24.49 -1.82
CA GLN A 951 14.20 -25.36 -0.65
C GLN A 951 12.75 -25.38 -0.13
N SER A 952 11.97 -24.34 -0.42
CA SER A 952 10.54 -24.29 -0.13
C SER A 952 9.78 -23.57 -1.25
N LYS A 953 8.58 -24.03 -1.60
CA LYS A 953 7.69 -23.30 -2.51
C LYS A 953 6.20 -23.58 -2.29
N VAL A 954 5.38 -22.57 -2.56
CA VAL A 954 3.92 -22.65 -2.59
C VAL A 954 3.42 -23.19 -3.93
N TRP A 955 3.99 -22.69 -5.03
CA TRP A 955 3.59 -23.06 -6.39
C TRP A 955 4.45 -24.21 -6.94
N MET A 956 3.79 -25.28 -7.38
CA MET A 956 4.40 -26.46 -7.99
C MET A 956 4.07 -26.50 -9.47
N LYS A 957 4.88 -27.17 -10.28
CA LYS A 957 4.51 -27.40 -11.69
C LYS A 957 3.23 -28.21 -11.74
N ASN A 958 2.27 -27.78 -12.54
CA ASN A 958 1.06 -28.54 -12.79
C ASN A 958 1.32 -29.62 -13.84
N GLN A 959 0.59 -30.72 -13.77
CA GLN A 959 0.52 -31.68 -14.86
C GLN A 959 -0.22 -31.01 -16.03
N VAL A 960 0.44 -30.89 -17.17
CA VAL A 960 -0.17 -30.40 -18.43
C VAL A 960 -1.06 -31.48 -19.02
#